data_AF-A0A2D7J6M8-F1
#
_entry.id   AF-A0A2D7J6M8-F1
#
_cell.length_a   1.000
_cell.length_b   1.000
_cell.length_c   1.000
_cell.angle_alpha   90.00
_cell.angle_beta   90.00
_cell.angle_gamma   90.00
#
_symmetry.space_group_name_H-M   'P 1'
#
loop_
_entity.id
_entity.type
_entity.pdbx_description
1 polymer ?
#
loop_
_entity_poly.entity_id
_entity_poly.type
_entity_poly.pdbx_seq_one_letter_code
_entity_poly.pdbx_strand_id
1 'polypeptide(L)'
;MQNTFLRLILTFVRNVSRFITVTFSLEWLLNSRLRRNNLLLQIERPRSTIRVVRESISIKGSAVDLEKKESAPVRAVIKNTIFIWKKKRIISIDSSNENGVRHELEDLLKGSDVKIEDIGFFEQISLRSGIWLLAIQIKSASGHWLSGKHIILVVYPTKFWTPRRPRNYTLWIRRERKGITQDVKEEMKRHVSSMALKPFFSIILDLKRGSRNFKKTVKSLREQTYPHFEICILRDEQSTASTISDNSTDIRFLNDGLSDIRGDYCIFIDAGDRLHRYALYEFASSINHEPKADVLYGDEDTLDTTGNHSNPFHKPDWSPDYLEVFNYLEFPSCYKSKLAIAGYKNHCLYDLALRSTEAGQRIIHITKVLGHRDTNATVDGGNSDRNITYSKSLQSRLLRTGRLGKVSEHSLYAGAFTYTPCLRKNPKISIVIPTAGNTRNINERNVDLLPNLITQIYERSTYKNIDCVVVDNGTLSESQSDVLKKYGCRTTSFQENKPNIARKINQGARQSNGEYLLILNDDIEILTPDWLERMVRHFEKTGVGIVGCRLLYPEGTIQHAGIVYVNGHPEHVSRRKNGDESGYFYSTASVRNYLAVTGACMMTPRDIFLKTGGYNENFPINYNDIEYCLKVRQIGYRVVYDGTCCLAHLESASRAAGIKRSEEIEYQKSISGLLSTDPYYNNDVFNLKKPAFQFEINPR
;
A
#
# COMPACT_ATOMS: atom_id res chain seq x y z
N MET A 1 -11.05 11.30 -36.43
CA MET A 1 -11.14 11.94 -35.10
C MET A 1 -10.19 13.12 -34.89
N GLN A 2 -8.91 13.05 -35.33
CA GLN A 2 -7.95 14.17 -35.15
C GLN A 2 -8.36 15.48 -35.86
N ASN A 3 -8.91 15.40 -37.08
CA ASN A 3 -9.33 16.61 -37.83
C ASN A 3 -10.54 17.34 -37.21
N THR A 4 -11.44 16.61 -36.55
CA THR A 4 -12.60 17.19 -35.86
C THR A 4 -12.18 17.90 -34.58
N PHE A 5 -11.22 17.32 -33.85
CA PHE A 5 -10.66 17.89 -32.62
C PHE A 5 -9.82 19.15 -32.90
N LEU A 6 -9.02 19.15 -33.97
CA LEU A 6 -8.22 20.31 -34.37
C LEU A 6 -9.11 21.47 -34.85
N ARG A 7 -10.19 21.19 -35.59
CA ARG A 7 -11.20 22.21 -35.94
C ARG A 7 -11.92 22.76 -34.71
N LEU A 8 -12.25 21.92 -33.73
CA LEU A 8 -12.83 22.34 -32.45
C LEU A 8 -11.87 23.24 -31.65
N ILE A 9 -10.58 22.90 -31.61
CA ILE A 9 -9.54 23.72 -30.96
C ILE A 9 -9.33 25.05 -31.69
N LEU A 10 -9.30 25.07 -33.02
CA LEU A 10 -9.14 26.32 -33.78
C LEU A 10 -10.36 27.24 -33.63
N THR A 11 -11.57 26.67 -33.61
CA THR A 11 -12.80 27.41 -33.33
C THR A 11 -12.84 27.89 -31.88
N PHE A 12 -12.35 27.08 -30.94
CA PHE A 12 -12.18 27.42 -29.52
C PHE A 12 -11.21 28.58 -29.33
N VAL A 13 -10.03 28.53 -29.94
CA VAL A 13 -9.00 29.59 -29.86
C VAL A 13 -9.52 30.88 -30.49
N ARG A 14 -10.22 30.82 -31.62
CA ARG A 14 -10.81 32.00 -32.29
C ARG A 14 -11.92 32.65 -31.47
N ASN A 15 -12.76 31.85 -30.81
CA ASN A 15 -13.83 32.36 -29.94
C ASN A 15 -13.28 32.91 -28.61
N VAL A 16 -12.30 32.25 -28.00
CA VAL A 16 -11.61 32.73 -26.80
C VAL A 16 -10.88 34.05 -27.10
N SER A 17 -10.18 34.15 -28.24
CA SER A 17 -9.53 35.37 -28.71
C SER A 17 -10.49 36.57 -28.80
N ARG A 18 -11.66 36.42 -29.42
CA ARG A 18 -12.67 37.49 -29.50
C ARG A 18 -13.19 37.95 -28.13
N PHE A 19 -13.29 37.04 -27.16
CA PHE A 19 -13.79 37.35 -25.82
C PHE A 19 -12.70 37.92 -24.89
N ILE A 20 -11.43 37.57 -25.08
CA ILE A 20 -10.30 38.15 -24.35
C ILE A 20 -10.21 39.66 -24.62
N THR A 21 -10.39 40.08 -25.88
CA THR A 21 -10.39 41.50 -26.27
C THR A 21 -11.53 42.29 -25.62
N VAL A 22 -12.67 41.66 -25.34
CA VAL A 22 -13.82 42.28 -24.66
C VAL A 22 -13.64 42.28 -23.14
N THR A 23 -13.06 41.24 -22.54
CA THR A 23 -12.98 41.11 -21.07
C THR A 23 -11.82 41.88 -20.44
N PHE A 24 -10.68 42.03 -21.12
CA PHE A 24 -9.56 42.84 -20.62
C PHE A 24 -9.82 44.36 -20.70
N SER A 25 -10.67 44.80 -21.64
CA SER A 25 -10.96 46.22 -21.88
C SER A 25 -12.08 46.80 -21.00
N LEU A 26 -12.71 45.98 -20.15
CA LEU A 26 -13.97 46.34 -19.46
C LEU A 26 -13.88 46.31 -17.93
N GLU A 27 -12.85 45.73 -17.30
CA GLU A 27 -12.79 45.63 -15.82
C GLU A 27 -12.69 47.02 -15.16
N TRP A 28 -11.92 47.94 -15.75
CA TRP A 28 -11.86 49.34 -15.31
C TRP A 28 -13.21 50.07 -15.47
N LEU A 29 -13.91 49.88 -16.59
CA LEU A 29 -15.24 50.46 -16.84
C LEU A 29 -16.30 49.93 -15.87
N LEU A 30 -16.27 48.63 -15.58
CA LEU A 30 -17.19 47.99 -14.62
C LEU A 30 -16.93 48.51 -13.21
N ASN A 31 -15.67 48.56 -12.77
CA ASN A 31 -15.31 49.11 -11.47
C ASN A 31 -15.65 50.61 -11.35
N SER A 32 -15.43 51.39 -12.41
CA SER A 32 -15.82 52.80 -12.48
C SER A 32 -17.35 52.96 -12.36
N ARG A 33 -18.12 52.10 -13.04
CA ARG A 33 -19.59 52.08 -12.95
C ARG A 33 -20.08 51.71 -11.55
N LEU A 34 -19.43 50.75 -10.88
CA LEU A 34 -19.74 50.40 -9.49
C LEU A 34 -19.48 51.59 -8.56
N ARG A 35 -18.32 52.25 -8.66
CA ARG A 35 -17.99 53.43 -7.85
C ARG A 35 -18.97 54.58 -8.05
N ARG A 36 -19.44 54.84 -9.28
CA ARG A 36 -20.49 55.85 -9.56
C ARG A 36 -21.85 55.53 -8.95
N ASN A 37 -22.10 54.27 -8.56
CA ASN A 37 -23.32 53.84 -7.89
C ASN A 37 -23.06 53.56 -6.40
N ASN A 38 -22.01 54.13 -5.82
CA ASN A 38 -21.62 53.92 -4.41
C ASN A 38 -21.40 52.44 -4.05
N LEU A 39 -20.89 51.61 -4.97
CA LEU A 39 -20.61 50.20 -4.71
C LEU A 39 -19.13 49.89 -4.82
N LEU A 40 -18.64 49.05 -3.89
CA LEU A 40 -17.29 48.50 -3.91
C LEU A 40 -17.37 46.98 -3.93
N LEU A 41 -16.76 46.36 -4.94
CA LEU A 41 -16.65 44.90 -5.06
C LEU A 41 -15.18 44.53 -5.26
N GLN A 42 -14.65 43.70 -4.36
CA GLN A 42 -13.29 43.20 -4.43
C GLN A 42 -13.29 41.69 -4.54
N ILE A 43 -12.62 41.13 -5.56
CA ILE A 43 -12.53 39.68 -5.77
C ILE A 43 -11.12 39.20 -5.42
N GLU A 44 -11.01 38.41 -4.36
CA GLU A 44 -9.75 37.80 -3.94
C GLU A 44 -9.41 36.57 -4.79
N ARG A 45 -10.41 35.72 -5.06
CA ARG A 45 -10.28 34.50 -5.87
C ARG A 45 -11.51 34.30 -6.75
N PRO A 46 -11.33 33.96 -8.04
CA PRO A 46 -10.06 33.91 -8.77
C PRO A 46 -9.55 35.31 -9.16
N ARG A 47 -8.22 35.51 -9.12
CA ARG A 47 -7.60 36.78 -9.55
C ARG A 47 -7.65 37.01 -11.06
N SER A 48 -7.38 35.99 -11.87
CA SER A 48 -7.30 36.14 -13.33
C SER A 48 -8.65 35.98 -14.03
N THR A 49 -8.81 36.69 -15.15
CA THR A 49 -9.99 36.75 -16.02
C THR A 49 -10.26 35.45 -16.79
N ILE A 50 -9.26 34.56 -16.89
CA ILE A 50 -9.40 33.22 -17.48
C ILE A 50 -8.90 32.18 -16.49
N ARG A 51 -9.69 31.13 -16.26
CA ARG A 51 -9.34 30.01 -15.39
C ARG A 51 -9.69 28.67 -16.04
N VAL A 52 -8.72 27.77 -16.02
CA VAL A 52 -8.94 26.35 -16.30
C VAL A 52 -9.25 25.67 -14.97
N VAL A 53 -10.42 25.05 -14.85
CA VAL A 53 -10.88 24.42 -13.60
C VAL A 53 -11.34 22.98 -13.86
N ARG A 54 -11.14 22.08 -12.89
CA ARG A 54 -11.40 20.64 -13.05
C ARG A 54 -12.88 20.28 -12.93
N GLU A 55 -13.50 20.65 -11.82
CA GLU A 55 -14.87 20.25 -11.49
C GLU A 55 -15.66 21.36 -10.78
N SER A 56 -14.96 22.20 -10.01
CA SER A 56 -15.55 23.34 -9.32
C SER A 56 -14.60 24.54 -9.29
N ILE A 57 -15.18 25.71 -9.00
CA ILE A 57 -14.43 26.93 -8.73
C ILE A 57 -14.87 27.54 -7.40
N SER A 58 -13.89 27.98 -6.61
CA SER A 58 -14.13 28.79 -5.42
C SER A 58 -14.08 30.28 -5.78
N ILE A 59 -15.10 31.01 -5.36
CA ILE A 59 -15.22 32.45 -5.48
C ILE A 59 -15.13 33.04 -4.07
N LYS A 60 -14.19 33.96 -3.87
CA LYS A 60 -14.02 34.69 -2.60
C LYS A 60 -13.82 36.17 -2.87
N GLY A 61 -14.45 37.02 -2.08
CA GLY A 61 -14.30 38.47 -2.16
C GLY A 61 -15.06 39.22 -1.08
N SER A 62 -15.13 40.55 -1.22
CA SER A 62 -15.84 41.47 -0.33
C SER A 62 -16.73 42.41 -1.13
N ALA A 63 -17.89 42.79 -0.59
CA ALA A 63 -18.86 43.64 -1.28
C ALA A 63 -19.53 44.65 -0.33
N VAL A 64 -19.51 45.94 -0.69
CA VAL A 64 -19.96 47.03 0.18
C VAL A 64 -20.79 48.03 -0.61
N ASP A 65 -21.89 48.49 0.00
CA ASP A 65 -22.62 49.70 -0.39
C ASP A 65 -22.06 50.87 0.42
N LEU A 66 -21.36 51.78 -0.25
CA LEU A 66 -20.66 52.92 0.34
C LEU A 66 -21.62 54.02 0.83
N GLU A 67 -22.84 54.07 0.30
CA GLU A 67 -23.85 55.07 0.70
C GLU A 67 -24.49 54.67 2.03
N LYS A 68 -24.88 53.39 2.14
CA LYS A 68 -25.42 52.82 3.38
C LYS A 68 -24.34 52.40 4.38
N LYS A 69 -23.09 52.32 3.92
CA LYS A 69 -21.95 51.78 4.65
C LYS A 69 -22.16 50.35 5.16
N GLU A 70 -22.92 49.54 4.42
CA GLU A 70 -23.29 48.16 4.79
C GLU A 70 -22.84 47.15 3.72
N SER A 71 -22.91 45.86 4.07
CA SER A 71 -22.62 44.80 3.11
C SER A 71 -23.67 44.72 2.00
N ALA A 72 -23.21 44.58 0.76
CA ALA A 72 -24.08 44.52 -0.41
C ALA A 72 -24.27 43.08 -0.90
N PRO A 73 -25.50 42.61 -1.18
CA PRO A 73 -25.73 41.26 -1.67
C PRO A 73 -25.00 40.97 -2.98
N VAL A 74 -24.38 39.80 -3.07
CA VAL A 74 -23.62 39.34 -4.25
C VAL A 74 -24.31 38.16 -4.90
N ARG A 75 -24.19 38.04 -6.22
CA ARG A 75 -24.58 36.83 -6.94
C ARG A 75 -23.56 36.46 -8.00
N ALA A 76 -23.39 35.16 -8.18
CA ALA A 76 -22.72 34.57 -9.33
C ALA A 76 -23.76 34.27 -10.42
N VAL A 77 -23.46 34.73 -11.63
CA VAL A 77 -24.27 34.48 -12.82
C VAL A 77 -23.43 33.72 -13.82
N ILE A 78 -23.89 32.55 -14.25
CA ILE A 78 -23.14 31.69 -15.16
C ILE A 78 -23.89 31.56 -16.48
N LYS A 79 -23.17 31.82 -17.58
CA LYS A 79 -23.62 31.65 -18.97
C LYS A 79 -22.75 30.62 -19.67
N ASN A 80 -23.33 29.75 -20.49
CA ASN A 80 -22.57 28.83 -21.34
C ASN A 80 -22.29 29.49 -22.71
N THR A 81 -21.06 29.33 -23.22
CA THR A 81 -20.59 29.97 -24.45
C THR A 81 -21.23 29.39 -25.72
N ILE A 82 -21.76 28.16 -25.67
CA ILE A 82 -22.34 27.48 -26.83
C ILE A 82 -23.89 27.56 -26.83
N PHE A 83 -24.50 27.75 -25.65
CA PHE A 83 -25.94 27.96 -25.47
C PHE A 83 -26.16 28.93 -24.30
N ILE A 84 -26.77 30.09 -24.54
CA ILE A 84 -26.93 31.10 -23.48
C ILE A 84 -28.08 30.71 -22.54
N TRP A 85 -27.78 29.90 -21.53
CA TRP A 85 -28.64 29.69 -20.38
C TRP A 85 -28.06 30.40 -19.16
N LYS A 86 -28.89 31.12 -18.39
CA LYS A 86 -28.45 31.95 -17.26
C LYS A 86 -28.82 31.28 -15.94
N LYS A 87 -27.87 30.60 -15.28
CA LYS A 87 -28.06 30.11 -13.90
C LYS A 87 -27.61 31.21 -12.92
N LYS A 88 -28.49 31.59 -11.99
CA LYS A 88 -28.21 32.58 -10.94
C LYS A 88 -28.04 31.85 -9.60
N ARG A 89 -27.00 32.18 -8.85
CA ARG A 89 -26.81 31.75 -7.46
C ARG A 89 -26.51 32.98 -6.62
N ILE A 90 -27.37 33.28 -5.65
CA ILE A 90 -27.16 34.35 -4.68
C ILE A 90 -26.17 33.81 -3.64
N ILE A 91 -25.12 34.59 -3.35
CA ILE A 91 -24.09 34.24 -2.38
C ILE A 91 -24.33 35.11 -1.14
N SER A 92 -24.51 34.48 0.01
CA SER A 92 -24.56 35.17 1.31
C SER A 92 -23.15 35.38 1.86
N ILE A 93 -23.02 36.37 2.74
CA ILE A 93 -21.78 36.68 3.46
C ILE A 93 -21.50 35.52 4.43
N ASP A 94 -20.24 35.10 4.52
CA ASP A 94 -19.80 34.04 5.44
C ASP A 94 -18.50 34.48 6.13
N SER A 95 -18.53 34.61 7.46
CA SER A 95 -17.49 35.23 8.31
C SER A 95 -16.34 34.26 8.65
N SER A 96 -15.90 33.45 7.68
CA SER A 96 -14.80 32.51 7.88
C SER A 96 -13.45 33.08 7.39
N ASN A 97 -12.74 33.66 8.35
CA ASN A 97 -11.30 33.87 8.55
C ASN A 97 -10.29 33.96 7.35
N GLU A 98 -9.31 34.83 7.58
CA GLU A 98 -7.97 34.98 6.97
C GLU A 98 -7.71 36.03 5.87
N ASN A 99 -6.73 36.86 6.26
CA ASN A 99 -6.01 38.01 5.70
C ASN A 99 -5.83 38.12 4.18
N GLY A 100 -6.31 39.24 3.65
CA GLY A 100 -5.90 39.81 2.37
C GLY A 100 -6.54 41.17 2.10
N VAL A 101 -5.73 42.25 2.08
CA VAL A 101 -6.07 43.64 1.70
C VAL A 101 -7.05 44.35 2.65
N ARG A 102 -6.59 44.69 3.86
CA ARG A 102 -7.35 45.44 4.87
C ARG A 102 -7.31 46.97 4.69
N HIS A 103 -6.18 47.54 4.28
CA HIS A 103 -5.96 48.99 4.39
C HIS A 103 -6.83 49.92 3.50
N GLU A 104 -7.18 49.54 2.27
CA GLU A 104 -8.00 50.43 1.39
C GLU A 104 -9.47 50.47 1.83
N LEU A 105 -9.98 49.38 2.42
CA LEU A 105 -11.34 49.28 2.95
C LEU A 105 -11.50 49.95 4.31
N GLU A 106 -10.47 49.87 5.17
CA GLU A 106 -10.44 50.52 6.49
C GLU A 106 -10.58 52.04 6.41
N ASP A 107 -9.90 52.69 5.45
CA ASP A 107 -9.99 54.14 5.27
C ASP A 107 -11.32 54.59 4.65
N LEU A 108 -11.93 53.78 3.78
CA LEU A 108 -13.24 54.09 3.17
C LEU A 108 -14.42 53.88 4.15
N LEU A 109 -14.27 52.98 5.12
CA LEU A 109 -15.28 52.64 6.13
C LEU A 109 -15.10 53.37 7.47
N LYS A 110 -14.13 54.27 7.57
CA LYS A 110 -13.84 55.07 8.76
C LYS A 110 -15.11 55.78 9.26
N GLY A 111 -15.50 55.53 10.51
CA GLY A 111 -16.71 56.08 11.12
C GLY A 111 -18.02 55.35 10.73
N SER A 112 -17.98 54.04 10.47
CA SER A 112 -19.16 53.17 10.35
C SER A 112 -19.13 52.05 11.40
N ASP A 113 -20.30 51.51 11.77
CA ASP A 113 -20.42 50.37 12.70
C ASP A 113 -20.14 49.01 12.03
N VAL A 114 -19.75 48.99 10.75
CA VAL A 114 -19.61 47.76 9.96
C VAL A 114 -18.20 47.20 10.08
N LYS A 115 -18.09 46.01 10.68
CA LYS A 115 -16.81 45.30 10.78
C LYS A 115 -16.45 44.67 9.44
N ILE A 116 -15.17 44.75 9.07
CA ILE A 116 -14.63 44.17 7.82
C ILE A 116 -14.83 42.65 7.75
N GLU A 117 -14.99 42.01 8.91
CA GLU A 117 -15.24 40.58 9.04
C GLU A 117 -16.66 40.19 8.57
N ASP A 118 -17.58 41.17 8.46
CA ASP A 118 -19.00 40.98 8.13
C ASP A 118 -19.34 41.34 6.67
N ILE A 119 -18.35 41.64 5.82
CA ILE A 119 -18.54 42.04 4.41
C ILE A 119 -17.98 41.03 3.39
N GLY A 120 -17.42 39.91 3.86
CA GLY A 120 -16.82 38.86 3.04
C GLY A 120 -17.82 37.82 2.53
N PHE A 121 -17.62 37.32 1.32
CA PHE A 121 -18.43 36.23 0.76
C PHE A 121 -17.54 35.11 0.22
N PHE A 122 -18.02 33.87 0.36
CA PHE A 122 -17.38 32.67 -0.17
C PHE A 122 -18.41 31.74 -0.80
N GLU A 123 -18.08 31.14 -1.94
CA GLU A 123 -18.92 30.13 -2.57
C GLU A 123 -18.09 29.16 -3.41
N GLN A 124 -18.50 27.89 -3.45
CA GLN A 124 -17.95 26.89 -4.35
C GLN A 124 -19.01 26.45 -5.37
N ILE A 125 -18.70 26.63 -6.66
CA ILE A 125 -19.63 26.32 -7.75
C ILE A 125 -19.09 25.15 -8.58
N SER A 126 -19.84 24.05 -8.61
CA SER A 126 -19.59 22.90 -9.48
C SER A 126 -20.17 23.14 -10.87
N LEU A 127 -19.36 22.85 -11.90
CA LEU A 127 -19.71 23.09 -13.30
C LEU A 127 -19.48 21.84 -14.15
N ARG A 128 -20.33 21.64 -15.16
CA ARG A 128 -20.11 20.59 -16.15
C ARG A 128 -19.01 21.01 -17.12
N SER A 129 -18.45 20.05 -17.85
CA SER A 129 -17.48 20.31 -18.91
C SER A 129 -18.03 21.28 -19.96
N GLY A 130 -17.27 22.31 -20.29
CA GLY A 130 -17.64 23.36 -21.23
C GLY A 130 -16.87 24.65 -20.96
N ILE A 131 -17.19 25.68 -21.74
CA ILE A 131 -16.71 27.04 -21.49
C ILE A 131 -17.87 27.82 -20.88
N TRP A 132 -17.59 28.49 -19.78
CA TRP A 132 -18.56 29.28 -19.05
C TRP A 132 -18.07 30.71 -18.90
N LEU A 133 -18.98 31.67 -19.05
CA LEU A 133 -18.76 33.04 -18.63
C LEU A 133 -19.44 33.24 -17.27
N LEU A 134 -18.62 33.36 -16.24
CA LEU A 134 -19.04 33.70 -14.89
C LEU A 134 -19.00 35.22 -14.74
N ALA A 135 -20.12 35.82 -14.36
CA ALA A 135 -20.23 37.23 -13.99
C ALA A 135 -20.57 37.35 -12.51
N ILE A 136 -19.77 38.07 -11.74
CA ILE A 136 -20.04 38.41 -10.35
C ILE A 136 -20.74 39.76 -10.33
N GLN A 137 -21.92 39.79 -9.72
CA GLN A 137 -22.77 40.97 -9.66
C GLN A 137 -23.09 41.34 -8.22
N ILE A 138 -23.19 42.64 -7.96
CA ILE A 138 -23.48 43.25 -6.67
C ILE A 138 -24.79 44.02 -6.80
N LYS A 139 -25.64 43.98 -5.76
CA LYS A 139 -26.95 44.65 -5.76
C LYS A 139 -26.82 46.06 -5.20
N SER A 140 -27.33 47.07 -5.90
CA SER A 140 -27.39 48.46 -5.43
C SER A 140 -28.53 48.68 -4.43
N ALA A 141 -28.46 49.77 -3.67
CA ALA A 141 -29.56 50.28 -2.85
C ALA A 141 -30.89 50.42 -3.62
N SER A 142 -30.85 50.81 -4.90
CA SER A 142 -32.01 50.91 -5.80
C SER A 142 -32.55 49.55 -6.29
N GLY A 143 -32.00 48.43 -5.81
CA GLY A 143 -32.44 47.08 -6.13
C GLY A 143 -31.87 46.49 -7.42
N HIS A 144 -31.10 47.26 -8.19
CA HIS A 144 -30.52 46.85 -9.47
C HIS A 144 -29.25 46.01 -9.28
N TRP A 145 -29.01 45.05 -10.15
CA TRP A 145 -27.80 44.23 -10.12
C TRP A 145 -26.77 44.74 -11.12
N LEU A 146 -25.64 45.22 -10.61
CA LEU A 146 -24.53 45.73 -11.42
C LEU A 146 -23.41 44.68 -11.50
N SER A 147 -22.80 44.55 -12.68
CA SER A 147 -21.72 43.56 -12.89
C SER A 147 -20.39 44.17 -12.50
N GLY A 148 -19.59 43.44 -11.73
CA GLY A 148 -18.24 43.88 -11.35
C GLY A 148 -17.15 43.11 -12.10
N LYS A 149 -17.11 41.78 -11.97
CA LYS A 149 -16.06 40.96 -12.59
C LYS A 149 -16.62 39.87 -13.50
N HIS A 150 -15.97 39.69 -14.64
CA HIS A 150 -16.24 38.60 -15.58
C HIS A 150 -15.06 37.65 -15.64
N ILE A 151 -15.32 36.35 -15.61
CA ILE A 151 -14.31 35.30 -15.63
C ILE A 151 -14.73 34.26 -16.68
N ILE A 152 -13.83 33.94 -17.60
CA ILE A 152 -13.97 32.83 -18.54
C ILE A 152 -13.46 31.57 -17.85
N LEU A 153 -14.34 30.61 -17.63
CA LEU A 153 -14.03 29.31 -17.05
C LEU A 153 -13.98 28.27 -18.15
N VAL A 154 -12.81 27.65 -18.30
CA VAL A 154 -12.64 26.46 -19.14
C VAL A 154 -12.72 25.25 -18.21
N VAL A 155 -13.90 24.64 -18.16
CA VAL A 155 -14.14 23.42 -17.39
C VAL A 155 -13.91 22.25 -18.34
N TYR A 156 -12.82 21.52 -18.17
CA TYR A 156 -12.57 20.36 -19.01
C TYR A 156 -13.19 19.11 -18.36
N PRO A 157 -13.76 18.18 -19.14
CA PRO A 157 -14.26 16.93 -18.58
C PRO A 157 -13.10 16.18 -17.95
N THR A 158 -13.27 15.73 -16.71
CA THR A 158 -12.39 14.74 -16.08
C THR A 158 -12.36 13.42 -16.87
N LYS A 159 -13.34 13.21 -17.76
CA LYS A 159 -13.38 12.18 -18.80
C LYS A 159 -13.04 12.70 -20.20
N PHE A 160 -12.07 13.61 -20.36
CA PHE A 160 -11.25 13.42 -21.55
C PHE A 160 -10.58 12.08 -21.37
N TRP A 161 -10.89 11.16 -22.27
CA TRP A 161 -10.03 10.03 -22.60
C TRP A 161 -8.69 10.64 -23.04
N THR A 162 -7.91 11.08 -22.06
CA THR A 162 -6.51 10.74 -22.11
C THR A 162 -6.56 9.23 -22.20
N PRO A 163 -5.95 8.61 -23.23
CA PRO A 163 -5.19 7.46 -22.82
C PRO A 163 -4.26 8.06 -21.76
N ARG A 164 -4.61 7.90 -20.48
CA ARG A 164 -3.68 7.17 -19.64
C ARG A 164 -3.37 5.96 -20.51
N ARG A 165 -2.34 6.08 -21.37
CA ARG A 165 -1.35 5.03 -21.44
C ARG A 165 -1.11 4.88 -19.95
N PRO A 166 -1.66 3.84 -19.31
CA PRO A 166 -1.31 3.70 -17.95
C PRO A 166 0.21 3.67 -18.02
N ARG A 167 0.87 4.31 -17.08
CA ARG A 167 2.27 4.00 -16.83
C ARG A 167 2.29 2.56 -16.30
N ASN A 168 1.81 1.65 -17.15
CA ASN A 168 1.58 0.23 -16.97
C ASN A 168 2.85 -0.47 -17.37
N TYR A 169 2.86 -1.74 -17.04
CA TYR A 169 3.92 -2.64 -17.38
C TYR A 169 4.34 -2.57 -18.85
N THR A 170 3.42 -2.30 -19.79
CA THR A 170 3.73 -2.10 -21.22
C THR A 170 4.74 -0.98 -21.49
N LEU A 171 4.71 0.13 -20.74
CA LEU A 171 5.70 1.20 -20.89
C LEU A 171 7.06 0.82 -20.30
N TRP A 172 7.09 0.07 -19.20
CA TRP A 172 8.31 -0.50 -18.64
C TRP A 172 8.94 -1.49 -19.64
N ILE A 173 8.15 -2.41 -20.19
CA ILE A 173 8.57 -3.34 -21.25
C ILE A 173 9.10 -2.61 -22.49
N ARG A 174 8.53 -1.48 -22.88
CA ARG A 174 9.08 -0.69 -24.01
C ARG A 174 10.45 -0.10 -23.70
N ARG A 175 10.75 0.24 -22.44
CA ARG A 175 12.09 0.67 -22.02
C ARG A 175 13.04 -0.52 -22.02
N GLU A 176 12.63 -1.64 -21.43
CA GLU A 176 13.43 -2.88 -21.43
C GLU A 176 13.74 -3.39 -22.84
N ARG A 177 12.75 -3.37 -23.75
CA ARG A 177 12.92 -3.79 -25.15
C ARG A 177 13.85 -2.89 -25.95
N LYS A 178 13.95 -1.59 -25.61
CA LYS A 178 14.97 -0.71 -26.20
C LYS A 178 16.38 -1.17 -25.82
N GLY A 179 16.48 -1.95 -24.74
CA GLY A 179 17.73 -2.42 -24.20
C GLY A 179 18.54 -1.29 -23.58
N ILE A 180 19.59 -1.68 -22.89
CA ILE A 180 20.68 -0.78 -22.52
C ILE A 180 21.51 -0.45 -23.77
N THR A 181 22.14 0.72 -23.77
CA THR A 181 23.03 1.15 -24.86
C THR A 181 24.22 0.21 -24.99
N GLN A 182 24.88 0.25 -26.15
CA GLN A 182 26.08 -0.55 -26.39
C GLN A 182 27.16 -0.25 -25.33
N ASP A 183 27.31 1.00 -24.93
CA ASP A 183 28.25 1.43 -23.89
C ASP A 183 28.02 0.71 -22.56
N VAL A 184 26.76 0.59 -22.12
CA VAL A 184 26.42 -0.11 -20.87
C VAL A 184 26.69 -1.60 -20.98
N LYS A 185 26.49 -2.22 -22.16
CA LYS A 185 26.85 -3.64 -22.36
C LYS A 185 28.35 -3.85 -22.25
N GLU A 186 29.13 -2.93 -22.81
CA GLU A 186 30.60 -2.98 -22.72
C GLU A 186 31.08 -2.72 -21.29
N GLU A 187 30.43 -1.81 -20.57
CA GLU A 187 30.69 -1.58 -19.15
C GLU A 187 30.38 -2.82 -18.31
N MET A 188 29.24 -3.50 -18.54
CA MET A 188 28.93 -4.77 -17.89
C MET A 188 30.01 -5.82 -18.18
N LYS A 189 30.47 -5.94 -19.43
CA LYS A 189 31.56 -6.88 -19.79
C LYS A 189 32.89 -6.53 -19.10
N ARG A 190 33.23 -5.24 -19.02
CA ARG A 190 34.40 -4.74 -18.28
C ARG A 190 34.28 -5.08 -16.79
N HIS A 191 33.11 -4.85 -16.20
CA HIS A 191 32.82 -5.18 -14.81
C HIS A 191 32.95 -6.69 -14.56
N VAL A 192 32.37 -7.55 -15.40
CA VAL A 192 32.53 -9.02 -15.29
C VAL A 192 34.00 -9.43 -15.33
N SER A 193 34.79 -8.80 -16.21
CA SER A 193 36.22 -9.09 -16.33
C SER A 193 36.99 -8.73 -15.06
N SER A 194 36.58 -7.66 -14.38
CA SER A 194 37.20 -7.13 -13.15
C SER A 194 36.58 -7.65 -11.84
N MET A 195 35.51 -8.44 -11.88
CA MET A 195 34.89 -9.00 -10.68
C MET A 195 35.90 -9.85 -9.89
N ALA A 196 35.96 -9.62 -8.58
CA ALA A 196 36.83 -10.38 -7.68
C ALA A 196 36.37 -11.83 -7.56
N LEU A 197 35.06 -12.04 -7.48
CA LEU A 197 34.43 -13.35 -7.52
C LEU A 197 33.79 -13.57 -8.89
N LYS A 198 34.13 -14.68 -9.53
CA LYS A 198 33.51 -15.11 -10.80
C LYS A 198 32.71 -16.39 -10.57
N PRO A 199 31.57 -16.31 -9.85
CA PRO A 199 30.80 -17.50 -9.49
C PRO A 199 30.40 -18.27 -10.75
N PHE A 200 30.65 -19.58 -10.75
CA PHE A 200 30.20 -20.45 -11.82
C PHE A 200 28.76 -20.92 -11.55
N PHE A 201 27.85 -20.78 -12.50
CA PHE A 201 26.45 -21.18 -12.34
C PHE A 201 26.16 -22.53 -13.01
N SER A 202 25.51 -23.45 -12.29
CA SER A 202 24.87 -24.63 -12.89
C SER A 202 23.39 -24.36 -13.11
N ILE A 203 22.96 -24.31 -14.36
CA ILE A 203 21.56 -24.05 -14.73
C ILE A 203 20.87 -25.39 -14.96
N ILE A 204 19.90 -25.71 -14.10
CA ILE A 204 19.26 -27.02 -14.02
C ILE A 204 17.90 -26.97 -14.70
N LEU A 205 17.75 -27.78 -15.75
CA LEU A 205 16.50 -28.03 -16.46
C LEU A 205 15.96 -29.41 -16.07
N ASP A 206 14.84 -29.43 -15.36
CA ASP A 206 14.15 -30.67 -14.95
C ASP A 206 13.03 -31.00 -15.93
N LEU A 207 13.27 -31.97 -16.82
CA LEU A 207 12.32 -32.34 -17.87
C LEU A 207 11.11 -33.12 -17.36
N LYS A 208 11.13 -33.62 -16.11
CA LYS A 208 9.94 -34.22 -15.48
C LYS A 208 8.80 -33.23 -15.36
N ARG A 209 9.13 -31.94 -15.29
CA ARG A 209 8.16 -30.84 -15.15
C ARG A 209 7.63 -30.35 -16.51
N GLY A 210 8.16 -30.90 -17.60
CA GLY A 210 7.78 -30.59 -18.97
C GLY A 210 9.00 -30.32 -19.86
N SER A 211 8.85 -30.56 -21.17
CA SER A 211 9.87 -30.28 -22.18
C SER A 211 9.42 -29.27 -23.25
N ARG A 212 8.20 -28.74 -23.12
CA ARG A 212 7.61 -27.79 -24.06
C ARG A 212 8.46 -26.52 -24.12
N ASN A 213 8.64 -25.97 -25.32
CA ASN A 213 9.41 -24.73 -25.54
C ASN A 213 10.88 -24.75 -25.03
N PHE A 214 11.45 -25.91 -24.68
CA PHE A 214 12.83 -26.06 -24.18
C PHE A 214 13.90 -25.31 -25.01
N LYS A 215 13.81 -25.36 -26.35
CA LYS A 215 14.75 -24.66 -27.24
C LYS A 215 14.79 -23.14 -27.00
N LYS A 216 13.65 -22.54 -26.60
CA LYS A 216 13.58 -21.10 -26.25
C LYS A 216 14.29 -20.81 -24.94
N THR A 217 14.17 -21.72 -23.96
CA THR A 217 14.92 -21.63 -22.71
C THR A 217 16.41 -21.68 -22.97
N VAL A 218 16.92 -22.71 -23.65
CA VAL A 218 18.34 -22.84 -24.00
C VAL A 218 18.86 -21.62 -24.76
N LYS A 219 18.09 -21.11 -25.73
CA LYS A 219 18.45 -19.87 -26.43
C LYS A 219 18.62 -18.69 -25.47
N SER A 220 17.70 -18.50 -24.51
CA SER A 220 17.81 -17.41 -23.52
C SER A 220 19.03 -17.54 -22.59
N LEU A 221 19.49 -18.77 -22.35
CA LEU A 221 20.70 -19.03 -21.57
C LEU A 221 21.96 -18.69 -22.37
N ARG A 222 22.01 -19.07 -23.66
CA ARG A 222 23.12 -18.73 -24.57
C ARG A 222 23.26 -17.22 -24.81
N GLU A 223 22.19 -16.45 -24.61
CA GLU A 223 22.17 -14.99 -24.76
C GLU A 223 22.60 -14.22 -23.50
N GLN A 224 23.00 -14.90 -22.42
CA GLN A 224 23.43 -14.25 -21.17
C GLN A 224 24.73 -13.46 -21.35
N THR A 225 24.80 -12.26 -20.77
CA THR A 225 26.02 -11.43 -20.79
C THR A 225 27.14 -12.02 -19.91
N TYR A 226 26.78 -12.76 -18.86
CA TYR A 226 27.75 -13.38 -17.96
C TYR A 226 28.11 -14.78 -18.47
N PRO A 227 29.40 -15.08 -18.75
CA PRO A 227 29.78 -16.27 -19.53
C PRO A 227 30.08 -17.52 -18.68
N HIS A 228 30.15 -17.41 -17.35
CA HIS A 228 30.61 -18.52 -16.50
C HIS A 228 29.44 -19.36 -15.98
N PHE A 229 28.93 -20.24 -16.84
CA PHE A 229 27.86 -21.18 -16.47
C PHE A 229 27.90 -22.46 -17.30
N GLU A 230 27.17 -23.47 -16.84
CA GLU A 230 26.86 -24.68 -17.59
C GLU A 230 25.33 -24.89 -17.66
N ILE A 231 24.89 -25.59 -18.70
CA ILE A 231 23.49 -26.02 -18.84
C ILE A 231 23.42 -27.52 -18.52
N CYS A 232 22.64 -27.86 -17.51
CA CYS A 232 22.46 -29.23 -17.04
C CYS A 232 21.01 -29.67 -17.23
N ILE A 233 20.81 -30.87 -17.76
CA ILE A 233 19.49 -31.51 -17.89
C ILE A 233 19.42 -32.68 -16.91
N LEU A 234 18.45 -32.63 -15.99
CA LEU A 234 18.10 -33.76 -15.14
C LEU A 234 17.28 -34.77 -15.96
N ARG A 235 17.80 -35.99 -16.11
CA ARG A 235 17.09 -37.08 -16.79
C ARG A 235 16.12 -37.78 -15.86
N ASP A 236 15.07 -38.36 -16.44
CA ASP A 236 14.28 -39.39 -15.81
C ASP A 236 14.65 -40.75 -16.40
N GLU A 237 14.72 -41.80 -15.58
CA GLU A 237 15.03 -43.17 -16.02
C GLU A 237 14.06 -43.65 -17.14
N GLN A 238 12.86 -43.07 -17.22
CA GLN A 238 11.80 -43.47 -18.15
C GLN A 238 11.56 -42.54 -19.36
N SER A 239 12.19 -41.35 -19.47
CA SER A 239 11.81 -40.39 -20.54
C SER A 239 12.97 -39.79 -21.36
N THR A 240 12.89 -40.11 -22.66
CA THR A 240 13.25 -39.30 -23.84
C THR A 240 14.72 -39.15 -24.26
N ALA A 241 15.28 -40.25 -24.79
CA ALA A 241 16.36 -40.18 -25.78
C ALA A 241 15.91 -39.61 -27.15
N SER A 242 14.60 -39.43 -27.39
CA SER A 242 14.06 -39.04 -28.70
C SER A 242 13.66 -37.56 -28.84
N THR A 243 13.53 -36.79 -27.75
CA THR A 243 13.06 -35.38 -27.82
C THR A 243 14.20 -34.36 -27.88
N ILE A 244 15.41 -34.73 -27.47
CA ILE A 244 16.58 -33.85 -27.44
C ILE A 244 17.63 -34.41 -28.39
N SER A 245 17.38 -34.27 -29.69
CA SER A 245 18.40 -34.49 -30.73
C SER A 245 19.34 -33.28 -30.89
N ASP A 246 19.61 -32.56 -29.80
CA ASP A 246 20.58 -31.46 -29.79
C ASP A 246 21.91 -32.05 -29.31
N ASN A 247 22.76 -32.49 -30.25
CA ASN A 247 24.13 -32.98 -30.02
C ASN A 247 25.08 -31.84 -29.57
N SER A 248 24.57 -30.84 -28.86
CA SER A 248 25.30 -29.65 -28.50
C SER A 248 26.21 -29.94 -27.31
N THR A 249 27.53 -29.75 -27.50
CA THR A 249 28.58 -30.03 -26.51
C THR A 249 28.51 -29.15 -25.26
N ASP A 250 27.67 -28.11 -25.26
CA ASP A 250 27.45 -27.15 -24.17
C ASP A 250 26.37 -27.60 -23.16
N ILE A 251 25.66 -28.71 -23.43
CA ILE A 251 24.64 -29.27 -22.54
C ILE A 251 25.18 -30.54 -21.88
N ARG A 252 25.13 -30.59 -20.55
CA ARG A 252 25.45 -31.77 -19.75
C ARG A 252 24.18 -32.46 -19.28
N PHE A 253 24.20 -33.79 -19.24
CA PHE A 253 23.14 -34.58 -18.65
C PHE A 253 23.55 -35.07 -17.27
N LEU A 254 22.64 -34.94 -16.32
CA LEU A 254 22.80 -35.43 -14.94
C LEU A 254 21.95 -36.69 -14.81
N ASN A 255 22.60 -37.79 -14.43
CA ASN A 255 21.95 -39.11 -14.34
C ASN A 255 21.31 -39.33 -12.96
N ASP A 256 21.96 -38.88 -11.87
CA ASP A 256 21.51 -39.14 -10.49
C ASP A 256 21.43 -37.84 -9.64
N GLY A 257 20.46 -36.98 -9.97
CA GLY A 257 20.23 -35.76 -9.20
C GLY A 257 21.31 -34.69 -9.41
N LEU A 258 21.74 -34.03 -8.33
CA LEU A 258 22.57 -32.81 -8.40
C LEU A 258 24.03 -33.00 -7.98
N SER A 259 24.51 -34.23 -7.71
CA SER A 259 25.87 -34.44 -7.19
C SER A 259 26.98 -33.99 -8.14
N ASP A 260 26.73 -34.03 -9.45
CA ASP A 260 27.76 -33.86 -10.48
C ASP A 260 27.78 -32.44 -11.12
N ILE A 261 27.08 -31.50 -10.48
CA ILE A 261 27.11 -30.09 -10.88
C ILE A 261 28.46 -29.46 -10.56
N ARG A 262 28.90 -28.49 -11.36
CA ARG A 262 30.20 -27.83 -11.22
C ARG A 262 30.11 -26.42 -10.65
N GLY A 263 28.92 -25.83 -10.65
CA GLY A 263 28.70 -24.46 -10.22
C GLY A 263 28.84 -24.27 -8.72
N ASP A 264 29.27 -23.08 -8.35
CA ASP A 264 29.20 -22.56 -6.98
C ASP A 264 27.74 -22.32 -6.55
N TYR A 265 26.90 -22.02 -7.54
CA TYR A 265 25.47 -21.77 -7.40
C TYR A 265 24.64 -22.52 -8.45
N CYS A 266 23.43 -22.90 -8.08
CA CYS A 266 22.42 -23.54 -8.94
C CYS A 266 21.27 -22.59 -9.24
N ILE A 267 20.76 -22.64 -10.47
CA ILE A 267 19.52 -21.97 -10.87
C ILE A 267 18.62 -23.02 -11.51
N PHE A 268 17.39 -23.16 -11.02
CA PHE A 268 16.40 -24.05 -11.63
C PHE A 268 15.54 -23.26 -12.61
N ILE A 269 15.26 -23.85 -13.76
CA ILE A 269 14.41 -23.26 -14.79
C ILE A 269 13.56 -24.33 -15.47
N ASP A 270 12.27 -24.04 -15.63
CA ASP A 270 11.35 -24.94 -16.33
C ASP A 270 11.50 -24.79 -17.85
N ALA A 271 11.24 -25.86 -18.59
CA ALA A 271 11.21 -25.78 -20.04
C ALA A 271 10.13 -24.79 -20.50
N GLY A 272 10.54 -23.83 -21.33
CA GLY A 272 9.72 -22.71 -21.81
C GLY A 272 10.05 -21.38 -21.14
N ASP A 273 10.36 -21.40 -19.85
CA ASP A 273 10.75 -20.22 -19.09
C ASP A 273 12.07 -19.64 -19.62
N ARG A 274 12.30 -18.36 -19.37
CA ARG A 274 13.50 -17.65 -19.85
C ARG A 274 14.08 -16.78 -18.77
N LEU A 275 15.40 -16.82 -18.63
CA LEU A 275 16.09 -15.80 -17.85
C LEU A 275 16.12 -14.49 -18.64
N HIS A 276 16.01 -13.38 -17.92
CA HIS A 276 16.36 -12.08 -18.49
C HIS A 276 17.83 -12.11 -18.92
N ARG A 277 18.19 -11.45 -20.04
CA ARG A 277 19.54 -11.48 -20.65
C ARG A 277 20.70 -11.07 -19.73
N TYR A 278 20.38 -10.37 -18.63
CA TYR A 278 21.35 -9.90 -17.64
C TYR A 278 21.20 -10.63 -16.29
N ALA A 279 20.34 -11.64 -16.17
CA ALA A 279 20.05 -12.29 -14.91
C ALA A 279 21.30 -12.87 -14.24
N LEU A 280 22.14 -13.60 -14.99
CA LEU A 280 23.38 -14.16 -14.43
C LEU A 280 24.39 -13.08 -14.03
N TYR A 281 24.44 -11.97 -14.77
CA TYR A 281 25.26 -10.81 -14.39
C TYR A 281 24.78 -10.20 -13.07
N GLU A 282 23.47 -10.01 -12.91
CA GLU A 282 22.88 -9.42 -11.70
C GLU A 282 23.10 -10.31 -10.48
N PHE A 283 22.96 -11.64 -10.63
CA PHE A 283 23.33 -12.59 -9.57
C PHE A 283 24.83 -12.52 -9.24
N ALA A 284 25.72 -12.55 -10.23
CA ALA A 284 27.16 -12.47 -10.01
C ALA A 284 27.58 -11.14 -9.35
N SER A 285 27.01 -10.03 -9.80
CA SER A 285 27.24 -8.70 -9.21
C SER A 285 26.76 -8.66 -7.76
N SER A 286 25.60 -9.24 -7.47
CA SER A 286 25.07 -9.30 -6.10
C SER A 286 25.91 -10.20 -5.19
N ILE A 287 26.46 -11.30 -5.71
CA ILE A 287 27.40 -12.17 -4.98
C ILE A 287 28.73 -11.44 -4.72
N ASN A 288 29.21 -10.60 -5.64
CA ASN A 288 30.39 -9.77 -5.38
C ASN A 288 30.13 -8.74 -4.27
N HIS A 289 28.93 -8.16 -4.24
CA HIS A 289 28.52 -7.24 -3.17
C HIS A 289 28.33 -7.95 -1.83
N GLU A 290 27.72 -9.14 -1.85
CA GLU A 290 27.43 -9.97 -0.67
C GLU A 290 27.97 -11.41 -0.85
N PRO A 291 29.28 -11.65 -0.68
CA PRO A 291 29.92 -12.96 -0.91
C PRO A 291 29.38 -14.12 -0.06
N LYS A 292 28.66 -13.79 1.02
CA LYS A 292 28.04 -14.75 1.93
C LYS A 292 26.60 -15.09 1.54
N ALA A 293 26.08 -14.59 0.42
CA ALA A 293 24.73 -14.90 -0.04
C ALA A 293 24.53 -16.41 -0.24
N ASP A 294 23.50 -16.95 0.41
CA ASP A 294 23.12 -18.36 0.36
C ASP A 294 22.04 -18.62 -0.69
N VAL A 295 21.07 -17.70 -0.77
CA VAL A 295 19.97 -17.71 -1.73
C VAL A 295 19.79 -16.30 -2.28
N LEU A 296 19.73 -16.16 -3.59
CA LEU A 296 19.39 -14.93 -4.27
C LEU A 296 18.15 -15.16 -5.14
N TYR A 297 17.28 -14.18 -5.25
CA TYR A 297 16.11 -14.28 -6.13
C TYR A 297 15.79 -12.92 -6.76
N GLY A 298 15.15 -12.96 -7.92
CA GLY A 298 14.68 -11.77 -8.62
C GLY A 298 13.17 -11.77 -8.83
N ASP A 299 12.66 -10.65 -9.31
CA ASP A 299 11.26 -10.53 -9.74
C ASP A 299 11.01 -11.35 -11.02
N GLU A 300 9.75 -11.64 -11.31
CA GLU A 300 9.36 -12.35 -12.52
C GLU A 300 8.16 -11.71 -13.20
N ASP A 301 7.91 -12.08 -14.45
CA ASP A 301 6.65 -11.84 -15.14
C ASP A 301 6.28 -13.07 -15.99
N THR A 302 5.20 -12.97 -16.76
CA THR A 302 4.85 -14.00 -17.75
C THR A 302 5.12 -13.51 -19.17
N LEU A 303 5.52 -14.43 -20.04
CA LEU A 303 5.84 -14.20 -21.44
C LEU A 303 5.07 -15.18 -22.32
N ASP A 304 4.27 -14.66 -23.25
CA ASP A 304 3.52 -15.49 -24.19
C ASP A 304 4.35 -15.93 -25.41
N THR A 305 3.77 -16.79 -26.25
CA THR A 305 4.42 -17.32 -27.45
C THR A 305 4.73 -16.25 -28.50
N THR A 306 4.06 -15.09 -28.44
CA THR A 306 4.26 -13.95 -29.34
C THR A 306 5.26 -12.94 -28.80
N GLY A 307 5.79 -13.17 -27.58
CA GLY A 307 6.77 -12.32 -26.92
C GLY A 307 6.15 -11.16 -26.14
N ASN A 308 4.86 -11.18 -25.85
CA ASN A 308 4.25 -10.17 -24.97
C ASN A 308 4.40 -10.56 -23.50
N HIS A 309 4.70 -9.56 -22.70
CA HIS A 309 4.88 -9.70 -21.27
C HIS A 309 3.60 -9.29 -20.51
N SER A 310 3.29 -10.00 -19.44
CA SER A 310 2.13 -9.74 -18.57
C SER A 310 2.38 -10.21 -17.13
N ASN A 311 1.43 -9.97 -16.22
CA ASN A 311 1.45 -10.46 -14.83
C ASN A 311 2.79 -10.27 -14.10
N PRO A 312 3.33 -9.04 -14.01
CA PRO A 312 4.55 -8.80 -13.27
C PRO A 312 4.36 -9.16 -11.80
N PHE A 313 5.26 -9.98 -11.28
CA PHE A 313 5.40 -10.29 -9.88
C PHE A 313 6.68 -9.66 -9.31
N HIS A 314 6.53 -8.42 -8.82
CA HIS A 314 7.54 -7.78 -7.98
C HIS A 314 7.41 -8.32 -6.57
N LYS A 315 8.34 -9.19 -6.22
CA LYS A 315 8.36 -9.93 -4.98
C LYS A 315 8.71 -8.99 -3.83
N PRO A 316 8.29 -9.29 -2.60
CA PRO A 316 8.83 -8.61 -1.43
C PRO A 316 10.30 -9.01 -1.22
N ASP A 317 11.03 -8.22 -0.45
CA ASP A 317 12.22 -8.70 0.26
C ASP A 317 11.86 -9.87 1.20
N TRP A 318 12.87 -10.45 1.81
CA TRP A 318 12.74 -11.71 2.55
C TRP A 318 11.56 -11.71 3.54
N SER A 319 10.59 -12.58 3.23
CA SER A 319 9.30 -12.71 3.92
C SER A 319 9.05 -14.18 4.23
N PRO A 320 9.68 -14.74 5.28
CA PRO A 320 9.58 -16.15 5.62
C PRO A 320 8.14 -16.60 5.89
N ASP A 321 7.30 -15.70 6.41
CA ASP A 321 5.91 -16.00 6.71
C ASP A 321 5.07 -16.14 5.43
N TYR A 322 5.40 -15.36 4.40
CA TYR A 322 4.76 -15.44 3.08
C TYR A 322 5.25 -16.66 2.28
N LEU A 323 6.51 -17.06 2.48
CA LEU A 323 7.04 -18.32 1.91
C LEU A 323 6.27 -19.54 2.43
N GLU A 324 5.61 -19.48 3.60
CA GLU A 324 4.78 -20.57 4.10
C GLU A 324 3.33 -20.53 3.56
N VAL A 325 2.97 -19.50 2.78
CA VAL A 325 1.69 -19.40 2.07
C VAL A 325 1.83 -19.86 0.64
N PHE A 326 2.86 -19.43 -0.09
CA PHE A 326 3.15 -19.94 -1.43
C PHE A 326 4.62 -19.81 -1.78
N ASN A 327 5.06 -20.56 -2.79
CA ASN A 327 6.45 -20.61 -3.21
C ASN A 327 6.85 -19.39 -4.06
N TYR A 328 6.89 -18.20 -3.45
CA TYR A 328 7.29 -16.99 -4.15
C TYR A 328 8.78 -16.97 -4.52
N LEU A 329 9.60 -17.86 -3.95
CA LEU A 329 11.02 -18.03 -4.27
C LEU A 329 11.27 -19.02 -5.42
N GLU A 330 10.25 -19.49 -6.13
CA GLU A 330 10.47 -20.56 -7.09
C GLU A 330 11.38 -20.14 -8.24
N PHE A 331 11.12 -18.98 -8.84
CA PHE A 331 11.84 -18.50 -10.01
C PHE A 331 11.77 -16.97 -10.11
N PRO A 332 12.80 -16.35 -10.69
CA PRO A 332 14.16 -16.85 -10.84
C PRO A 332 14.88 -16.84 -9.49
N SER A 333 15.44 -17.99 -9.11
CA SER A 333 16.19 -18.13 -7.86
C SER A 333 17.50 -18.87 -8.05
N CYS A 334 18.51 -18.39 -7.34
CA CYS A 334 19.89 -18.82 -7.38
C CYS A 334 20.28 -19.30 -5.97
N TYR A 335 20.55 -20.59 -5.83
CA TYR A 335 20.85 -21.25 -4.56
C TYR A 335 22.33 -21.61 -4.54
N LYS A 336 23.01 -21.44 -3.42
CA LYS A 336 24.37 -21.98 -3.27
C LYS A 336 24.34 -23.49 -3.49
N SER A 337 25.24 -24.04 -4.29
CA SER A 337 25.15 -25.43 -4.77
C SER A 337 25.06 -26.45 -3.64
N LYS A 338 25.80 -26.26 -2.55
CA LYS A 338 25.71 -27.12 -1.37
C LYS A 338 24.29 -27.19 -0.77
N LEU A 339 23.54 -26.09 -0.80
CA LEU A 339 22.16 -26.04 -0.33
C LEU A 339 21.22 -26.69 -1.34
N ALA A 340 21.45 -26.47 -2.63
CA ALA A 340 20.68 -27.12 -3.69
C ALA A 340 20.80 -28.66 -3.63
N ILE A 341 22.03 -29.18 -3.53
CA ILE A 341 22.31 -30.62 -3.41
C ILE A 341 21.64 -31.22 -2.18
N ALA A 342 21.71 -30.53 -1.04
CA ALA A 342 21.10 -31.00 0.20
C ALA A 342 19.57 -30.87 0.21
N GLY A 343 19.03 -29.83 -0.43
CA GLY A 343 17.63 -29.40 -0.30
C GLY A 343 16.70 -29.85 -1.42
N TYR A 344 17.20 -30.07 -2.64
CA TYR A 344 16.38 -30.52 -3.76
C TYR A 344 16.07 -32.02 -3.65
N LYS A 345 15.11 -32.33 -2.79
CA LYS A 345 14.58 -33.68 -2.57
C LYS A 345 13.25 -33.84 -3.29
N ASN A 346 12.93 -35.07 -3.69
CA ASN A 346 11.65 -35.43 -4.32
C ASN A 346 11.27 -34.56 -5.53
N HIS A 347 12.26 -34.03 -6.26
CA HIS A 347 12.06 -33.11 -7.39
C HIS A 347 11.19 -31.88 -7.08
N CYS A 348 11.20 -31.40 -5.83
CA CYS A 348 10.33 -30.31 -5.38
C CYS A 348 11.11 -29.00 -5.12
N LEU A 349 10.87 -27.98 -5.95
CA LEU A 349 11.47 -26.65 -5.72
C LEU A 349 10.98 -25.96 -4.45
N TYR A 350 9.77 -26.29 -3.97
CA TYR A 350 9.29 -25.69 -2.74
C TYR A 350 10.00 -26.28 -1.51
N ASP A 351 10.21 -27.60 -1.43
CA ASP A 351 11.01 -28.19 -0.35
C ASP A 351 12.46 -27.68 -0.40
N LEU A 352 13.02 -27.49 -1.61
CA LEU A 352 14.32 -26.83 -1.78
C LEU A 352 14.32 -25.42 -1.16
N ALA A 353 13.35 -24.57 -1.49
CA ALA A 353 13.26 -23.22 -0.94
C ALA A 353 13.11 -23.25 0.59
N LEU A 354 12.24 -24.11 1.12
CA LEU A 354 12.01 -24.24 2.56
C LEU A 354 13.28 -24.71 3.30
N ARG A 355 13.96 -25.76 2.82
CA ARG A 355 15.20 -26.27 3.43
C ARG A 355 16.36 -25.30 3.29
N SER A 356 16.50 -24.65 2.14
CA SER A 356 17.58 -23.69 1.91
C SER A 356 17.45 -22.47 2.82
N THR A 357 16.23 -22.08 3.18
CA THR A 357 15.96 -20.96 4.10
C THR A 357 15.96 -21.36 5.58
N GLU A 358 15.91 -22.67 5.87
CA GLU A 358 16.18 -23.22 7.21
C GLU A 358 17.69 -23.28 7.50
N ALA A 359 18.48 -23.69 6.51
CA ALA A 359 19.92 -23.85 6.64
C ALA A 359 20.73 -22.58 6.31
N GLY A 360 20.26 -21.79 5.34
CA GLY A 360 20.89 -20.55 4.88
C GLY A 360 20.28 -19.33 5.58
N GLN A 361 21.13 -18.37 5.93
CA GLN A 361 20.72 -17.19 6.71
C GLN A 361 20.86 -15.89 5.91
N ARG A 362 21.55 -15.92 4.76
CA ARG A 362 21.75 -14.74 3.91
C ARG A 362 20.96 -14.86 2.61
N ILE A 363 19.74 -14.34 2.65
CA ILE A 363 18.79 -14.35 1.54
C ILE A 363 18.72 -12.94 0.93
N ILE A 364 18.97 -12.82 -0.37
CA ILE A 364 19.07 -11.54 -1.07
C ILE A 364 18.01 -11.45 -2.16
N HIS A 365 17.23 -10.38 -2.12
CA HIS A 365 16.31 -10.03 -3.18
C HIS A 365 16.96 -9.03 -4.13
N ILE A 366 16.90 -9.29 -5.43
CA ILE A 366 17.29 -8.36 -6.48
C ILE A 366 15.99 -7.82 -7.09
N THR A 367 15.65 -6.56 -6.79
CA THR A 367 14.40 -5.89 -7.19
C THR A 367 14.35 -5.53 -8.69
N LYS A 368 14.59 -6.53 -9.54
CA LYS A 368 14.60 -6.48 -11.00
C LYS A 368 13.89 -7.71 -11.52
N VAL A 369 13.16 -7.58 -12.63
CA VAL A 369 12.58 -8.74 -13.32
C VAL A 369 13.70 -9.51 -13.99
N LEU A 370 14.09 -10.64 -13.40
CA LEU A 370 15.21 -11.48 -13.87
C LEU A 370 14.73 -12.74 -14.60
N GLY A 371 13.42 -12.99 -14.64
CA GLY A 371 12.85 -14.21 -15.19
C GLY A 371 11.48 -13.98 -15.82
N HIS A 372 11.20 -14.77 -16.85
CA HIS A 372 9.97 -14.74 -17.62
C HIS A 372 9.37 -16.14 -17.69
N ARG A 373 8.19 -16.32 -17.09
CA ARG A 373 7.45 -17.58 -17.07
C ARG A 373 6.69 -17.78 -18.38
N ASP A 374 6.81 -18.94 -19.01
CA ASP A 374 6.05 -19.25 -20.24
C ASP A 374 4.57 -19.46 -19.91
N THR A 375 3.67 -18.72 -20.56
CA THR A 375 2.22 -18.83 -20.29
C THR A 375 1.66 -20.22 -20.60
N ASN A 376 2.36 -20.99 -21.43
CA ASN A 376 1.96 -22.31 -21.89
C ASN A 376 2.71 -23.46 -21.20
N ALA A 377 3.59 -23.16 -20.22
CA ALA A 377 4.27 -24.15 -19.40
C ALA A 377 3.29 -24.85 -18.42
N THR A 378 2.25 -24.14 -17.95
CA THR A 378 1.24 -24.67 -17.03
C THR A 378 -0.10 -24.96 -17.73
N VAL A 379 -0.11 -25.90 -18.66
CA VAL A 379 -1.36 -26.48 -19.18
C VAL A 379 -1.09 -27.94 -19.49
N ASP A 380 -1.33 -28.81 -18.50
CA ASP A 380 -1.80 -30.20 -18.65
C ASP A 380 -1.80 -30.86 -17.26
N GLY A 381 -2.97 -31.00 -16.61
CA GLY A 381 -3.23 -31.90 -15.45
C GLY A 381 -2.41 -31.75 -14.15
N GLY A 382 -1.31 -31.00 -14.12
CA GLY A 382 -0.27 -31.10 -13.08
C GLY A 382 -0.35 -30.13 -11.89
N ASN A 383 -1.35 -29.24 -11.83
CA ASN A 383 -1.48 -28.34 -10.69
C ASN A 383 -1.88 -29.09 -9.41
N SER A 384 -2.71 -30.14 -9.50
CA SER A 384 -3.11 -30.96 -8.35
C SER A 384 -1.92 -31.75 -7.77
N ASP A 385 -1.15 -32.42 -8.62
CA ASP A 385 -0.01 -33.25 -8.18
C ASP A 385 1.12 -32.40 -7.60
N ARG A 386 1.34 -31.22 -8.19
CA ARG A 386 2.27 -30.21 -7.67
C ARG A 386 1.81 -29.68 -6.31
N ASN A 387 0.54 -29.32 -6.16
CA ASN A 387 0.01 -28.81 -4.90
C ASN A 387 0.03 -29.87 -3.79
N ILE A 388 -0.18 -31.15 -4.12
CA ILE A 388 0.00 -32.27 -3.19
C ILE A 388 1.45 -32.34 -2.71
N THR A 389 2.41 -32.25 -3.62
CA THR A 389 3.85 -32.27 -3.30
C THR A 389 4.25 -31.06 -2.46
N TYR A 390 3.72 -29.88 -2.78
CA TYR A 390 3.95 -28.64 -2.04
C TYR A 390 3.36 -28.71 -0.62
N SER A 391 2.15 -29.22 -0.47
CA SER A 391 1.52 -29.47 0.83
C SER A 391 2.36 -30.41 1.69
N LYS A 392 2.87 -31.52 1.11
CA LYS A 392 3.78 -32.45 1.81
C LYS A 392 5.08 -31.79 2.24
N SER A 393 5.62 -30.88 1.42
CA SER A 393 6.87 -30.15 1.71
C SER A 393 6.70 -29.18 2.87
N LEU A 394 5.60 -28.41 2.87
CA LEU A 394 5.23 -27.55 3.99
C LEU A 394 4.93 -28.36 5.26
N GLN A 395 4.23 -29.49 5.15
CA GLN A 395 3.99 -30.38 6.30
C GLN A 395 5.31 -30.88 6.88
N SER A 396 6.27 -31.24 6.02
CA SER A 396 7.61 -31.65 6.43
C SER A 396 8.36 -30.51 7.11
N ARG A 397 8.22 -29.26 6.64
CA ARG A 397 8.77 -28.09 7.32
C ARG A 397 8.18 -27.90 8.71
N LEU A 398 6.87 -28.03 8.90
CA LEU A 398 6.26 -27.95 10.23
C LEU A 398 6.92 -28.96 11.17
N LEU A 399 7.07 -30.22 10.74
CA LEU A 399 7.74 -31.27 11.51
C LEU A 399 9.22 -30.93 11.83
N ARG A 400 10.02 -30.53 10.83
CA ARG A 400 11.44 -30.16 11.03
C ARG A 400 11.65 -28.99 11.97
N THR A 401 10.69 -28.06 11.97
CA THR A 401 10.71 -26.86 12.85
C THR A 401 9.97 -27.11 14.18
N GLY A 402 9.54 -28.34 14.43
CA GLY A 402 8.86 -28.75 15.65
C GLY A 402 7.56 -27.99 15.89
N ARG A 403 6.82 -27.62 14.83
CA ARG A 403 5.50 -26.96 14.89
C ARG A 403 4.40 -27.96 14.60
N LEU A 404 3.24 -27.77 15.23
CA LEU A 404 2.07 -28.63 15.05
C LEU A 404 1.13 -28.05 14.00
N GLY A 405 0.27 -28.89 13.44
CA GLY A 405 -0.76 -28.50 12.48
C GLY A 405 -0.79 -29.39 11.24
N LYS A 406 -1.87 -29.26 10.49
CA LYS A 406 -2.09 -29.96 9.21
C LYS A 406 -2.09 -28.94 8.09
N VAL A 407 -1.20 -29.11 7.12
CA VAL A 407 -1.16 -28.28 5.92
C VAL A 407 -2.27 -28.69 4.97
N SER A 408 -2.92 -27.71 4.36
CA SER A 408 -3.86 -27.88 3.25
C SER A 408 -3.70 -26.76 2.24
N GLU A 409 -4.15 -27.00 1.02
CA GLU A 409 -4.38 -25.91 0.07
C GLU A 409 -5.47 -24.97 0.62
N HIS A 410 -5.36 -23.69 0.28
CA HIS A 410 -6.35 -22.70 0.65
C HIS A 410 -7.62 -22.89 -0.17
N SER A 411 -8.78 -22.99 0.50
CA SER A 411 -10.06 -23.34 -0.14
C SER A 411 -10.51 -22.36 -1.24
N LEU A 412 -10.11 -21.09 -1.12
CA LEU A 412 -10.50 -20.03 -2.07
C LEU A 412 -9.40 -19.65 -3.07
N TYR A 413 -8.14 -20.04 -2.83
CA TYR A 413 -6.99 -19.45 -3.52
C TYR A 413 -6.04 -20.55 -4.01
N ALA A 414 -6.20 -20.94 -5.27
CA ALA A 414 -5.43 -22.01 -5.88
C ALA A 414 -3.92 -21.77 -5.80
N GLY A 415 -3.15 -22.77 -5.36
CA GLY A 415 -1.70 -22.65 -5.20
C GLY A 415 -1.23 -21.86 -3.97
N ALA A 416 -2.16 -21.35 -3.15
CA ALA A 416 -1.86 -20.87 -1.80
C ALA A 416 -2.14 -21.97 -0.77
N PHE A 417 -1.39 -21.97 0.33
CA PHE A 417 -1.46 -22.96 1.39
C PHE A 417 -1.77 -22.30 2.72
N THR A 418 -2.38 -23.09 3.60
CA THR A 418 -2.62 -22.73 4.99
C THR A 418 -2.38 -23.96 5.87
N TYR A 419 -2.38 -23.78 7.18
CA TYR A 419 -2.37 -24.90 8.11
C TYR A 419 -3.23 -24.60 9.32
N THR A 420 -3.90 -25.63 9.83
CA THR A 420 -4.73 -25.54 11.03
C THR A 420 -3.88 -25.07 12.21
N PRO A 421 -4.30 -24.02 12.94
CA PRO A 421 -3.58 -23.57 14.12
C PRO A 421 -3.62 -24.67 15.18
N CYS A 422 -2.45 -25.21 15.52
CA CYS A 422 -2.28 -26.14 16.62
C CYS A 422 -1.09 -25.65 17.44
N LEU A 423 -1.35 -25.18 18.65
CA LEU A 423 -0.32 -24.60 19.51
C LEU A 423 0.33 -25.69 20.34
N ARG A 424 1.66 -25.66 20.47
CA ARG A 424 2.39 -26.57 21.38
C ARG A 424 2.17 -26.26 22.85
N LYS A 425 1.97 -24.98 23.13
CA LYS A 425 1.77 -24.44 24.47
C LYS A 425 0.44 -23.71 24.49
N ASN A 426 -0.08 -23.53 25.70
CA ASN A 426 -1.25 -22.69 25.96
C ASN A 426 -0.80 -21.44 26.74
N PRO A 427 0.00 -20.53 26.14
CA PRO A 427 0.57 -19.38 26.84
C PRO A 427 -0.51 -18.38 27.29
N LYS A 428 -0.34 -17.74 28.44
CA LYS A 428 -1.30 -16.72 28.86
C LYS A 428 -1.20 -15.48 27.97
N ILE A 429 -2.33 -14.98 27.47
CA ILE A 429 -2.41 -13.71 26.74
C ILE A 429 -3.03 -12.66 27.66
N SER A 430 -2.35 -11.54 27.88
CA SER A 430 -2.94 -10.37 28.54
C SER A 430 -3.43 -9.38 27.48
N ILE A 431 -4.74 -9.15 27.44
CA ILE A 431 -5.39 -8.22 26.52
C ILE A 431 -5.46 -6.85 27.20
N VAL A 432 -4.76 -5.86 26.66
CA VAL A 432 -4.73 -4.48 27.14
C VAL A 432 -5.70 -3.65 26.30
N ILE A 433 -6.72 -3.10 26.95
CA ILE A 433 -7.82 -2.38 26.30
C ILE A 433 -7.84 -0.93 26.79
N PRO A 434 -7.22 0.01 26.06
CA PRO A 434 -7.39 1.44 26.35
C PRO A 434 -8.80 1.87 25.91
N THR A 435 -9.56 2.46 26.84
CA THR A 435 -10.96 2.83 26.57
C THR A 435 -11.28 4.23 27.09
N ALA A 436 -12.32 4.84 26.51
CA ALA A 436 -12.98 6.02 27.04
C ALA A 436 -14.42 5.73 27.50
N GLY A 437 -14.86 4.47 27.48
CA GLY A 437 -16.20 4.06 27.91
C GLY A 437 -17.33 4.55 26.99
N ASN A 438 -17.05 4.75 25.70
CA ASN A 438 -18.00 5.36 24.77
C ASN A 438 -19.07 4.38 24.29
N THR A 439 -20.26 4.91 24.06
CA THR A 439 -21.35 4.23 23.34
C THR A 439 -21.48 4.82 21.93
N ARG A 440 -21.78 4.00 20.91
CA ARG A 440 -21.94 4.44 19.52
C ARG A 440 -23.22 3.93 18.89
N ASN A 441 -23.80 4.73 18.01
CA ASN A 441 -24.89 4.30 17.14
C ASN A 441 -24.32 3.69 15.85
N ILE A 442 -24.59 2.42 15.60
CA ILE A 442 -24.09 1.64 14.46
C ILE A 442 -25.29 0.93 13.84
N ASN A 443 -25.60 1.25 12.58
CA ASN A 443 -26.74 0.68 11.85
C ASN A 443 -28.03 0.71 12.70
N GLU A 444 -28.33 1.87 13.29
CA GLU A 444 -29.52 2.13 14.13
C GLU A 444 -29.52 1.45 15.51
N ARG A 445 -28.43 0.76 15.89
CA ARG A 445 -28.25 0.15 17.21
C ARG A 445 -27.30 0.97 18.06
N ASN A 446 -27.69 1.27 19.29
CA ASN A 446 -26.80 1.87 20.28
C ASN A 446 -25.96 0.76 20.94
N VAL A 447 -24.66 0.75 20.66
CA VAL A 447 -23.72 -0.27 21.11
C VAL A 447 -22.75 0.34 22.14
N ASP A 448 -22.75 -0.20 23.35
CA ASP A 448 -21.71 0.09 24.34
C ASP A 448 -20.45 -0.70 23.98
N LEU A 449 -19.41 0.01 23.53
CA LEU A 449 -18.27 -0.59 22.84
C LEU A 449 -17.52 -1.57 23.74
N LEU A 450 -17.22 -1.15 24.98
CA LEU A 450 -16.43 -1.95 25.92
C LEU A 450 -17.17 -3.22 26.37
N PRO A 451 -18.42 -3.18 26.88
CA PRO A 451 -19.18 -4.39 27.18
C PRO A 451 -19.38 -5.32 25.98
N ASN A 452 -19.63 -4.76 24.79
CA ASN A 452 -19.77 -5.54 23.56
C ASN A 452 -18.48 -6.31 23.24
N LEU A 453 -17.32 -5.65 23.33
CA LEU A 453 -16.04 -6.29 23.10
C LEU A 453 -15.74 -7.37 24.14
N ILE A 454 -15.85 -7.06 25.42
CA ILE A 454 -15.54 -7.99 26.52
C ILE A 454 -16.42 -9.24 26.43
N THR A 455 -17.72 -9.07 26.22
CA THR A 455 -18.66 -10.20 26.04
C THR A 455 -18.23 -11.08 24.87
N GLN A 456 -17.91 -10.49 23.71
CA GLN A 456 -17.45 -11.25 22.55
C GLN A 456 -16.13 -11.99 22.80
N ILE A 457 -15.17 -11.37 23.49
CA ILE A 457 -13.88 -12.01 23.81
C ILE A 457 -14.11 -13.31 24.57
N TYR A 458 -14.90 -13.29 25.65
CA TYR A 458 -15.10 -14.46 26.50
C TYR A 458 -16.06 -15.50 25.89
N GLU A 459 -17.09 -15.06 25.17
CA GLU A 459 -18.14 -15.93 24.64
C GLU A 459 -17.82 -16.50 23.25
N ARG A 460 -17.15 -15.74 22.37
CA ARG A 460 -16.89 -16.15 20.98
C ARG A 460 -15.48 -16.68 20.74
N SER A 461 -14.46 -16.22 21.47
CA SER A 461 -13.09 -16.69 21.25
C SER A 461 -12.93 -18.14 21.69
N THR A 462 -12.28 -18.97 20.90
CA THR A 462 -12.00 -20.37 21.28
C THR A 462 -10.83 -20.48 22.26
N TYR A 463 -9.86 -19.57 22.19
CA TYR A 463 -8.76 -19.50 23.15
C TYR A 463 -9.21 -18.96 24.50
N LYS A 464 -8.91 -19.69 25.59
CA LYS A 464 -9.41 -19.37 26.93
C LYS A 464 -8.35 -18.91 27.94
N ASN A 465 -7.05 -19.12 27.69
CA ASN A 465 -6.00 -18.72 28.63
C ASN A 465 -5.68 -17.22 28.49
N ILE A 466 -6.63 -16.38 28.88
CA ILE A 466 -6.57 -14.93 28.73
C ILE A 466 -6.77 -14.21 30.07
N ASP A 467 -6.24 -12.98 30.18
CA ASP A 467 -6.77 -11.98 31.11
C ASP A 467 -6.97 -10.65 30.37
N CYS A 468 -7.88 -9.81 30.86
CA CYS A 468 -8.10 -8.47 30.33
C CYS A 468 -7.68 -7.41 31.35
N VAL A 469 -6.96 -6.40 30.88
CA VAL A 469 -6.59 -5.18 31.62
C VAL A 469 -7.19 -4.00 30.89
N VAL A 470 -8.24 -3.43 31.46
CA VAL A 470 -8.96 -2.27 30.92
C VAL A 470 -8.38 -0.99 31.51
N VAL A 471 -7.97 -0.07 30.65
CA VAL A 471 -7.38 1.22 31.05
C VAL A 471 -8.34 2.35 30.67
N ASP A 472 -9.16 2.78 31.64
CA ASP A 472 -10.22 3.77 31.45
C ASP A 472 -9.84 5.15 32.02
N ASN A 473 -10.67 6.18 31.84
CA ASN A 473 -10.40 7.54 32.34
C ASN A 473 -10.85 7.81 33.79
N GLY A 474 -11.28 6.78 34.52
CA GLY A 474 -11.99 6.88 35.80
C GLY A 474 -13.48 7.20 35.66
N THR A 475 -14.09 6.94 34.52
CA THR A 475 -15.45 7.40 34.17
C THR A 475 -16.37 6.30 33.65
N LEU A 476 -16.07 5.03 33.94
CA LEU A 476 -16.94 3.92 33.55
C LEU A 476 -18.30 3.99 34.27
N SER A 477 -19.36 3.62 33.56
CA SER A 477 -20.67 3.45 34.17
C SER A 477 -20.74 2.22 35.07
N GLU A 478 -21.77 2.13 35.91
CA GLU A 478 -22.06 0.94 36.71
C GLU A 478 -22.29 -0.29 35.82
N SER A 479 -23.07 -0.15 34.76
CA SER A 479 -23.33 -1.24 33.79
C SER A 479 -22.05 -1.75 33.12
N GLN A 480 -21.12 -0.86 32.76
CA GLN A 480 -19.82 -1.24 32.22
C GLN A 480 -18.99 -1.98 33.27
N SER A 481 -18.93 -1.44 34.48
CA SER A 481 -18.20 -2.03 35.61
C SER A 481 -18.71 -3.42 35.97
N ASP A 482 -20.02 -3.66 35.92
CA ASP A 482 -20.63 -4.95 36.20
C ASP A 482 -20.25 -6.02 35.18
N VAL A 483 -20.20 -5.66 33.88
CA VAL A 483 -19.70 -6.56 32.84
C VAL A 483 -18.23 -6.89 33.04
N LEU A 484 -17.40 -5.92 33.41
CA LEU A 484 -15.98 -6.16 33.70
C LEU A 484 -15.80 -7.11 34.90
N LYS A 485 -16.57 -6.90 35.97
CA LYS A 485 -16.57 -7.79 37.15
C LYS A 485 -17.05 -9.20 36.80
N LYS A 486 -18.13 -9.33 36.02
CA LYS A 486 -18.68 -10.62 35.56
C LYS A 486 -17.62 -11.51 34.91
N TYR A 487 -16.76 -10.92 34.08
CA TYR A 487 -15.68 -11.66 33.39
C TYR A 487 -14.31 -11.54 34.08
N GLY A 488 -14.24 -11.04 35.31
CA GLY A 488 -12.99 -10.96 36.09
C GLY A 488 -11.92 -10.05 35.46
N CYS A 489 -12.33 -9.04 34.71
CA CYS A 489 -11.43 -8.09 34.06
C CYS A 489 -10.81 -7.15 35.11
N ARG A 490 -9.51 -6.86 34.97
CA ARG A 490 -8.83 -5.88 35.82
C ARG A 490 -9.00 -4.49 35.24
N THR A 491 -9.19 -3.50 36.09
CA THR A 491 -9.35 -2.10 35.69
C THR A 491 -8.23 -1.26 36.27
N THR A 492 -7.81 -0.26 35.51
CA THR A 492 -6.91 0.78 35.99
C THR A 492 -7.28 2.12 35.41
N SER A 493 -7.38 3.12 36.28
CA SER A 493 -7.74 4.47 35.87
C SER A 493 -6.51 5.23 35.38
N PHE A 494 -6.68 5.92 34.25
CA PHE A 494 -5.72 6.84 33.65
C PHE A 494 -6.30 8.25 33.74
N GLN A 495 -5.86 9.00 34.75
CA GLN A 495 -6.30 10.38 34.99
C GLN A 495 -5.20 11.34 34.58
N GLU A 496 -5.29 11.86 33.35
CA GLU A 496 -4.39 12.92 32.87
C GLU A 496 -5.16 14.03 32.18
N ASN A 497 -4.64 15.25 32.30
CA ASN A 497 -5.22 16.45 31.69
C ASN A 497 -5.23 16.39 30.15
N LYS A 498 -4.37 15.56 29.54
CA LYS A 498 -4.26 15.41 28.08
C LYS A 498 -4.41 13.94 27.68
N PRO A 499 -5.25 13.62 26.67
CA PRO A 499 -5.35 12.26 26.16
C PRO A 499 -4.01 11.73 25.65
N ASN A 500 -3.59 10.55 26.12
CA ASN A 500 -2.42 9.86 25.65
C ASN A 500 -2.64 8.33 25.65
N ILE A 501 -2.91 7.78 24.47
CA ILE A 501 -3.19 6.35 24.29
C ILE A 501 -1.92 5.51 24.47
N ALA A 502 -0.76 5.98 24.02
CA ALA A 502 0.52 5.30 24.23
C ALA A 502 0.80 5.07 25.72
N ARG A 503 0.56 6.09 26.56
CA ARG A 503 0.69 6.00 28.03
C ARG A 503 -0.30 5.03 28.65
N LYS A 504 -1.55 5.05 28.21
CA LYS A 504 -2.57 4.08 28.65
C LYS A 504 -2.14 2.65 28.34
N ILE A 505 -1.67 2.39 27.12
CA ILE A 505 -1.18 1.07 26.72
C ILE A 505 -0.01 0.64 27.60
N ASN A 506 0.99 1.52 27.82
CA ASN A 506 2.13 1.22 28.68
C ASN A 506 1.70 0.93 30.14
N GLN A 507 0.71 1.66 30.67
CA GLN A 507 0.17 1.42 32.01
C GLN A 507 -0.52 0.05 32.11
N GLY A 508 -1.36 -0.29 31.13
CA GLY A 508 -2.01 -1.60 31.07
C GLY A 508 -0.99 -2.73 30.96
N ALA A 509 -0.02 -2.59 30.06
CA ALA A 509 1.06 -3.56 29.84
C ALA A 509 1.91 -3.82 31.11
N ARG A 510 2.16 -2.79 31.93
CA ARG A 510 2.86 -2.95 33.22
C ARG A 510 2.07 -3.79 34.23
N GLN A 511 0.74 -3.78 34.13
CA GLN A 511 -0.14 -4.59 34.98
C GLN A 511 -0.41 -5.97 34.39
N SER A 512 -0.08 -6.21 33.12
CA SER A 512 -0.23 -7.49 32.45
C SER A 512 0.81 -8.52 32.88
N ASN A 513 0.38 -9.79 32.99
CA ASN A 513 1.22 -10.93 33.40
C ASN A 513 1.25 -12.06 32.35
N GLY A 514 0.61 -11.88 31.19
CA GLY A 514 0.67 -12.81 30.08
C GLY A 514 2.07 -12.92 29.47
N GLU A 515 2.37 -14.07 28.87
CA GLU A 515 3.57 -14.26 28.04
C GLU A 515 3.50 -13.36 26.80
N TYR A 516 2.28 -13.17 26.28
CA TYR A 516 1.98 -12.27 25.18
C TYR A 516 1.07 -11.13 25.65
N LEU A 517 1.32 -9.94 25.11
CA LEU A 517 0.44 -8.79 25.22
C LEU A 517 -0.35 -8.66 23.92
N LEU A 518 -1.66 -8.47 24.04
CA LEU A 518 -2.51 -8.07 22.92
C LEU A 518 -3.04 -6.66 23.20
N ILE A 519 -2.62 -5.70 22.40
CA ILE A 519 -3.17 -4.35 22.38
C ILE A 519 -4.42 -4.38 21.50
N LEU A 520 -5.55 -3.97 22.07
CA LEU A 520 -6.85 -4.08 21.41
C LEU A 520 -7.71 -2.85 21.68
N ASN A 521 -8.18 -2.18 20.63
CA ASN A 521 -9.14 -1.09 20.80
C ASN A 521 -10.49 -1.61 21.31
N ASP A 522 -11.24 -0.75 21.99
CA ASP A 522 -12.56 -1.08 22.53
C ASP A 522 -13.67 -1.19 21.48
N ASP A 523 -13.44 -0.71 20.26
CA ASP A 523 -14.40 -0.73 19.14
C ASP A 523 -14.15 -1.83 18.10
N ILE A 524 -13.70 -3.01 18.55
CA ILE A 524 -13.48 -4.21 17.74
C ILE A 524 -14.67 -5.19 17.83
N GLU A 525 -15.01 -5.85 16.72
CA GLU A 525 -15.88 -7.04 16.70
C GLU A 525 -15.15 -8.27 16.17
N ILE A 526 -15.40 -9.41 16.83
CA ILE A 526 -14.75 -10.68 16.52
C ILE A 526 -15.55 -11.40 15.44
N LEU A 527 -14.93 -11.56 14.25
CA LEU A 527 -15.49 -12.32 13.12
C LEU A 527 -14.93 -13.73 13.02
N THR A 528 -13.73 -13.97 13.56
CA THR A 528 -13.01 -15.25 13.48
C THR A 528 -12.87 -15.84 14.89
N PRO A 529 -13.55 -16.95 15.26
CA PRO A 529 -13.50 -17.48 16.63
C PRO A 529 -12.10 -17.91 17.13
N ASP A 530 -11.27 -18.47 16.24
CA ASP A 530 -9.90 -18.96 16.52
C ASP A 530 -8.81 -17.90 16.26
N TRP A 531 -9.18 -16.62 16.32
CA TRP A 531 -8.29 -15.49 16.00
C TRP A 531 -7.06 -15.42 16.91
N LEU A 532 -7.19 -15.68 18.22
CA LEU A 532 -6.08 -15.65 19.17
C LEU A 532 -5.07 -16.77 18.89
N GLU A 533 -5.54 -17.98 18.58
CA GLU A 533 -4.71 -19.11 18.18
C GLU A 533 -3.93 -18.80 16.90
N ARG A 534 -4.61 -18.21 15.91
CA ARG A 534 -3.99 -17.77 14.65
C ARG A 534 -2.89 -16.74 14.89
N MET A 535 -3.08 -15.79 15.80
CA MET A 535 -2.05 -14.82 16.14
C MET A 535 -0.88 -15.44 16.90
N VAL A 536 -1.16 -16.22 17.95
CA VAL A 536 -0.12 -16.78 18.85
C VAL A 536 0.81 -17.75 18.12
N ARG A 537 0.30 -18.55 17.17
CA ARG A 537 1.12 -19.55 16.47
C ARG A 537 2.34 -18.94 15.75
N HIS A 538 2.27 -17.67 15.37
CA HIS A 538 3.38 -17.01 14.68
C HIS A 538 4.60 -16.84 15.59
N PHE A 539 4.42 -16.75 16.90
CA PHE A 539 5.53 -16.68 17.86
C PHE A 539 6.23 -18.02 18.09
N GLU A 540 5.67 -19.13 17.58
CA GLU A 540 6.42 -20.40 17.50
C GLU A 540 7.53 -20.35 16.45
N LYS A 541 7.49 -19.36 15.54
CA LYS A 541 8.52 -19.12 14.54
C LYS A 541 9.60 -18.20 15.09
N THR A 542 10.85 -18.50 14.78
CA THR A 542 11.99 -17.69 15.21
C THR A 542 11.97 -16.30 14.58
N GLY A 543 12.15 -15.25 15.37
CA GLY A 543 12.30 -13.87 14.88
C GLY A 543 11.00 -13.15 14.51
N VAL A 544 9.85 -13.58 15.02
CA VAL A 544 8.59 -12.81 14.97
C VAL A 544 8.44 -12.03 16.27
N GLY A 545 8.22 -10.72 16.17
CA GLY A 545 8.07 -9.85 17.36
C GLY A 545 6.70 -9.17 17.46
N ILE A 546 5.97 -9.05 16.35
CA ILE A 546 4.63 -8.45 16.31
C ILE A 546 3.75 -9.21 15.32
N VAL A 547 2.48 -9.38 15.69
CA VAL A 547 1.45 -9.95 14.83
C VAL A 547 0.22 -9.03 14.82
N GLY A 548 -0.32 -8.72 13.65
CA GLY A 548 -1.60 -8.03 13.47
C GLY A 548 -2.56 -8.83 12.59
N CYS A 549 -3.84 -8.48 12.62
CA CYS A 549 -4.90 -9.15 11.87
C CYS A 549 -5.46 -8.28 10.73
N ARG A 550 -6.26 -8.88 9.85
CA ARG A 550 -7.13 -8.15 8.92
C ARG A 550 -8.23 -7.43 9.69
N LEU A 551 -8.34 -6.12 9.46
CA LEU A 551 -9.45 -5.32 9.98
C LEU A 551 -10.33 -4.84 8.84
N LEU A 552 -11.63 -5.04 8.97
CA LEU A 552 -12.65 -4.52 8.07
C LEU A 552 -13.36 -3.33 8.70
N TYR A 553 -13.78 -2.38 7.87
CA TYR A 553 -14.80 -1.40 8.23
C TYR A 553 -16.17 -2.08 8.38
N PRO A 554 -17.16 -1.46 9.05
CA PRO A 554 -18.51 -2.02 9.20
C PRO A 554 -19.20 -2.35 7.88
N GLU A 555 -18.89 -1.61 6.81
CA GLU A 555 -19.39 -1.88 5.46
C GLU A 555 -18.69 -3.06 4.74
N GLY A 556 -17.77 -3.76 5.41
CA GLY A 556 -17.05 -4.92 4.86
C GLY A 556 -15.85 -4.59 3.98
N THR A 557 -15.46 -3.31 3.88
CA THR A 557 -14.25 -2.91 3.14
C THR A 557 -13.00 -3.03 4.00
N ILE A 558 -11.83 -3.26 3.40
CA ILE A 558 -10.55 -3.36 4.11
C ILE A 558 -10.21 -2.05 4.81
N GLN A 559 -10.01 -2.09 6.12
CA GLN A 559 -9.38 -1.00 6.87
C GLN A 559 -7.87 -1.23 7.01
N HIS A 560 -7.46 -2.45 7.32
CA HIS A 560 -6.07 -2.79 7.54
C HIS A 560 -5.72 -4.16 6.94
N ALA A 561 -4.68 -4.18 6.10
CA ALA A 561 -4.09 -5.39 5.53
C ALA A 561 -2.55 -5.35 5.57
N GLY A 562 -1.99 -4.77 6.65
CA GLY A 562 -0.59 -4.35 6.73
C GLY A 562 -0.37 -2.88 6.39
N ILE A 563 0.78 -2.34 6.81
CA ILE A 563 1.20 -0.96 6.56
C ILE A 563 2.56 -0.97 5.86
N VAL A 564 2.68 -0.13 4.84
CA VAL A 564 3.89 0.08 4.04
C VAL A 564 4.29 1.55 4.09
N TYR A 565 5.56 1.83 3.79
CA TYR A 565 6.10 3.18 3.76
C TYR A 565 6.22 3.73 2.33
N VAL A 566 5.41 4.74 2.02
CA VAL A 566 5.31 5.36 0.70
C VAL A 566 5.42 6.88 0.82
N ASN A 567 6.25 7.51 -0.03
CA ASN A 567 6.45 8.97 -0.03
C ASN A 567 6.78 9.60 1.33
N GLY A 568 7.55 8.91 2.18
CA GLY A 568 7.88 9.46 3.49
C GLY A 568 6.82 9.22 4.58
N HIS A 569 5.76 8.48 4.28
CA HIS A 569 4.62 8.28 5.19
C HIS A 569 4.15 6.81 5.24
N PRO A 570 3.67 6.35 6.41
CA PRO A 570 3.09 5.02 6.56
C PRO A 570 1.66 5.01 6.04
N GLU A 571 1.31 4.03 5.22
CA GLU A 571 -0.01 3.89 4.61
C GLU A 571 -0.54 2.46 4.67
N HIS A 572 -1.85 2.33 4.88
CA HIS A 572 -2.54 1.05 4.94
C HIS A 572 -2.69 0.46 3.53
N VAL A 573 -2.26 -0.78 3.37
CA VAL A 573 -2.40 -1.54 2.11
C VAL A 573 -3.87 -1.81 1.81
N SER A 574 -4.28 -1.60 0.55
CA SER A 574 -5.63 -1.88 0.04
C SER A 574 -6.77 -1.23 0.84
N ARG A 575 -6.53 -0.13 1.54
CA ARG A 575 -7.58 0.55 2.33
C ARG A 575 -8.79 0.92 1.45
N ARG A 576 -9.99 0.61 1.94
CA ARG A 576 -11.32 0.74 1.30
C ARG A 576 -11.54 -0.14 0.05
N LYS A 577 -10.72 -1.16 -0.15
CA LYS A 577 -10.99 -2.21 -1.13
C LYS A 577 -11.97 -3.25 -0.56
N ASN A 578 -12.44 -4.17 -1.39
CA ASN A 578 -13.37 -5.20 -0.95
C ASN A 578 -12.69 -6.13 0.08
N GLY A 579 -13.37 -6.48 1.17
CA GLY A 579 -12.82 -7.28 2.28
C GLY A 579 -12.46 -8.72 1.91
N ASP A 580 -13.03 -9.25 0.84
CA ASP A 580 -12.81 -10.60 0.31
C ASP A 580 -11.74 -10.69 -0.78
N GLU A 581 -11.14 -9.56 -1.20
CA GLU A 581 -10.15 -9.57 -2.26
C GLU A 581 -8.89 -10.32 -1.81
N SER A 582 -8.38 -11.20 -2.69
CA SER A 582 -7.11 -11.89 -2.46
C SER A 582 -5.92 -10.94 -2.41
N GLY A 583 -6.03 -9.82 -3.14
CA GLY A 583 -4.95 -8.86 -3.30
C GLY A 583 -3.89 -9.34 -4.29
N TYR A 584 -2.77 -8.62 -4.34
CA TYR A 584 -1.67 -8.92 -5.24
C TYR A 584 -0.91 -10.16 -4.77
N PHE A 585 -1.04 -11.26 -5.51
CA PHE A 585 -0.50 -12.57 -5.11
C PHE A 585 -0.86 -12.91 -3.64
N TYR A 586 -2.14 -12.82 -3.28
CA TYR A 586 -2.62 -13.13 -1.93
C TYR A 586 -2.21 -12.14 -0.83
N SER A 587 -1.67 -10.96 -1.18
CA SER A 587 -1.10 -9.99 -0.23
C SER A 587 -2.05 -9.50 0.88
N THR A 588 -3.36 -9.53 0.64
CA THR A 588 -4.38 -9.07 1.61
C THR A 588 -5.09 -10.22 2.30
N ALA A 589 -5.22 -11.38 1.65
CA ALA A 589 -5.99 -12.49 2.19
C ALA A 589 -5.17 -13.56 2.93
N SER A 590 -3.84 -13.46 2.89
CA SER A 590 -2.94 -14.46 3.47
C SER A 590 -1.93 -13.86 4.47
N VAL A 591 -1.08 -14.71 5.02
CA VAL A 591 -0.01 -14.32 5.95
C VAL A 591 1.13 -13.66 5.18
N ARG A 592 1.59 -12.48 5.63
CA ARG A 592 2.72 -11.78 5.00
C ARG A 592 3.47 -10.90 6.00
N ASN A 593 4.78 -10.71 5.79
CA ASN A 593 5.53 -9.70 6.52
C ASN A 593 5.32 -8.30 5.92
N TYR A 594 5.15 -7.31 6.79
CA TYR A 594 5.06 -5.89 6.44
C TYR A 594 5.96 -5.05 7.34
N LEU A 595 6.05 -3.75 7.06
CA LEU A 595 6.80 -2.83 7.90
C LEU A 595 6.14 -2.65 9.27
N ALA A 596 4.81 -2.51 9.28
CA ALA A 596 4.04 -2.29 10.49
C ALA A 596 2.63 -2.89 10.39
N VAL A 597 1.99 -3.03 11.55
CA VAL A 597 0.54 -3.30 11.71
C VAL A 597 -0.06 -2.24 12.62
N THR A 598 -1.38 -2.04 12.55
CA THR A 598 -2.04 -1.00 13.35
C THR A 598 -2.20 -1.42 14.82
N GLY A 599 -2.16 -0.44 15.72
CA GLY A 599 -2.41 -0.63 17.15
C GLY A 599 -3.86 -0.99 17.51
N ALA A 600 -4.79 -1.01 16.55
CA ALA A 600 -6.18 -1.42 16.81
C ALA A 600 -6.32 -2.90 17.20
N CYS A 601 -5.42 -3.76 16.69
CA CYS A 601 -5.26 -5.15 17.12
C CYS A 601 -3.82 -5.60 16.84
N MET A 602 -2.99 -5.64 17.89
CA MET A 602 -1.56 -5.94 17.78
C MET A 602 -1.11 -6.84 18.93
N MET A 603 -0.58 -8.02 18.61
CA MET A 603 -0.01 -8.94 19.60
C MET A 603 1.52 -8.89 19.55
N THR A 604 2.16 -8.96 20.72
CA THR A 604 3.62 -8.94 20.85
C THR A 604 4.07 -9.70 22.11
N PRO A 605 5.24 -10.37 22.12
CA PRO A 605 5.79 -10.97 23.32
C PRO A 605 6.04 -9.90 24.39
N ARG A 606 5.66 -10.19 25.64
CA ARG A 606 5.78 -9.23 26.74
C ARG A 606 7.23 -8.80 26.99
N ASP A 607 8.17 -9.73 26.85
CA ASP A 607 9.60 -9.46 26.99
C ASP A 607 10.12 -8.49 25.93
N ILE A 608 9.70 -8.62 24.66
CA ILE A 608 10.03 -7.70 23.57
C ILE A 608 9.43 -6.31 23.86
N PHE A 609 8.18 -6.25 24.30
CA PHE A 609 7.54 -4.98 24.63
C PHE A 609 8.31 -4.25 25.74
N LEU A 610 8.66 -4.94 26.82
CA LEU A 610 9.44 -4.34 27.91
C LEU A 610 10.86 -3.97 27.48
N LYS A 611 11.54 -4.82 26.72
CA LYS A 611 12.91 -4.60 26.24
C LYS A 611 13.02 -3.38 25.33
N THR A 612 11.97 -3.07 24.57
CA THR A 612 11.91 -1.90 23.68
C THR A 612 11.36 -0.64 24.35
N GLY A 613 11.01 -0.71 25.65
CA GLY A 613 10.43 0.39 26.41
C GLY A 613 8.95 0.67 26.10
N GLY A 614 8.26 -0.24 25.42
CA GLY A 614 6.85 -0.11 25.07
C GLY A 614 6.58 0.98 24.01
N TYR A 615 5.39 1.57 24.06
CA TYR A 615 5.00 2.64 23.13
C TYR A 615 5.70 3.95 23.51
N ASN A 616 6.17 4.71 22.52
CA ASN A 616 6.73 6.03 22.77
C ASN A 616 5.62 7.03 23.13
N GLU A 617 5.68 7.54 24.36
CA GLU A 617 4.65 8.40 24.96
C GLU A 617 4.59 9.81 24.32
N ASN A 618 5.58 10.19 23.50
CA ASN A 618 5.58 11.43 22.70
C ASN A 618 4.66 11.35 21.48
N PHE A 619 4.16 10.15 21.14
CA PHE A 619 3.15 9.91 20.11
C PHE A 619 1.79 9.59 20.76
N PRO A 620 1.09 10.60 21.33
CA PRO A 620 -0.06 10.36 22.18
C PRO A 620 -1.25 9.71 21.47
N ILE A 621 -1.40 9.91 20.15
CA ILE A 621 -2.57 9.43 19.40
C ILE A 621 -2.14 8.74 18.11
N ASN A 622 -1.30 9.39 17.30
CA ASN A 622 -0.92 8.95 15.97
C ASN A 622 0.54 8.44 15.95
N TYR A 623 0.86 7.56 14.99
CA TYR A 623 2.20 7.01 14.73
C TYR A 623 2.83 6.14 15.84
N ASN A 624 2.22 6.03 17.02
CA ASN A 624 2.77 5.22 18.12
C ASN A 624 2.91 3.73 17.76
N ASP A 625 1.95 3.18 17.01
CA ASP A 625 1.97 1.81 16.50
C ASP A 625 3.05 1.60 15.44
N ILE A 626 3.23 2.58 14.54
CA ILE A 626 4.32 2.59 13.55
C ILE A 626 5.68 2.62 14.24
N GLU A 627 5.86 3.54 15.19
CA GLU A 627 7.10 3.69 15.94
C GLU A 627 7.47 2.41 16.70
N TYR A 628 6.50 1.80 17.38
CA TYR A 628 6.71 0.55 18.09
C TYR A 628 7.11 -0.59 17.12
N CYS A 629 6.43 -0.70 15.97
CA CYS A 629 6.80 -1.68 14.94
C CYS A 629 8.25 -1.50 14.46
N LEU A 630 8.67 -0.25 14.25
CA LEU A 630 10.03 0.04 13.80
C LEU A 630 11.08 -0.27 14.87
N LYS A 631 10.82 0.03 16.15
CA LYS A 631 11.73 -0.35 17.24
C LYS A 631 11.93 -1.86 17.32
N VAL A 632 10.85 -2.63 17.22
CA VAL A 632 10.92 -4.10 17.24
C VAL A 632 11.69 -4.62 16.02
N ARG A 633 11.56 -3.98 14.85
CA ARG A 633 12.36 -4.31 13.67
C ARG A 633 13.84 -3.99 13.82
N GLN A 634 14.18 -2.86 14.44
CA GLN A 634 15.57 -2.45 14.66
C GLN A 634 16.35 -3.44 15.54
N ILE A 635 15.67 -4.14 16.46
CA ILE A 635 16.27 -5.21 17.27
C ILE A 635 16.19 -6.60 16.60
N GLY A 636 15.86 -6.68 15.31
CA GLY A 636 15.97 -7.88 14.48
C GLY A 636 14.71 -8.75 14.37
N TYR A 637 13.56 -8.30 14.89
CA TYR A 637 12.30 -9.05 14.80
C TYR A 637 11.41 -8.57 13.66
N ARG A 638 10.64 -9.49 13.09
CA ARG A 638 9.71 -9.19 12.00
C ARG A 638 8.32 -8.87 12.53
N VAL A 639 7.59 -8.11 11.72
CA VAL A 639 6.15 -7.86 11.87
C VAL A 639 5.41 -8.77 10.91
N VAL A 640 4.40 -9.47 11.41
CA VAL A 640 3.55 -10.38 10.65
C VAL A 640 2.14 -9.82 10.59
N TYR A 641 1.57 -9.80 9.40
CA TYR A 641 0.14 -9.65 9.18
C TYR A 641 -0.45 -11.03 8.90
N ASP A 642 -1.46 -11.45 9.65
CA ASP A 642 -2.23 -12.67 9.35
C ASP A 642 -3.58 -12.29 8.74
N GLY A 643 -3.64 -12.32 7.40
CA GLY A 643 -4.89 -12.08 6.66
C GLY A 643 -5.96 -13.13 6.93
N THR A 644 -5.61 -14.30 7.47
CA THR A 644 -6.59 -15.34 7.83
C THR A 644 -7.29 -15.04 9.16
N CYS A 645 -6.73 -14.16 10.00
CA CYS A 645 -7.40 -13.61 11.17
C CYS A 645 -8.19 -12.35 10.76
N CYS A 646 -9.52 -12.40 10.78
CA CYS A 646 -10.36 -11.27 10.38
C CYS A 646 -11.20 -10.77 11.57
N LEU A 647 -11.19 -9.46 11.78
CA LEU A 647 -11.99 -8.72 12.76
C LEU A 647 -12.62 -7.51 12.08
N ALA A 648 -13.70 -6.96 12.64
CA ALA A 648 -14.21 -5.65 12.23
C ALA A 648 -13.80 -4.59 13.24
N HIS A 649 -13.52 -3.39 12.75
CA HIS A 649 -13.23 -2.22 13.57
C HIS A 649 -14.33 -1.19 13.31
N LEU A 650 -15.14 -0.91 14.33
CA LEU A 650 -16.35 -0.08 14.27
C LEU A 650 -16.06 1.43 14.14
N GLU A 651 -14.89 1.76 13.58
CA GLU A 651 -14.42 3.10 13.33
C GLU A 651 -15.29 3.75 12.24
N SER A 652 -16.26 4.58 12.64
CA SER A 652 -17.00 5.44 11.70
C SER A 652 -16.67 6.91 11.97
N ALA A 653 -15.76 7.46 11.15
CA ALA A 653 -15.72 8.84 10.65
C ALA A 653 -15.88 10.05 11.62
N SER A 654 -15.87 9.86 12.94
CA SER A 654 -16.21 10.87 13.95
C SER A 654 -15.06 11.25 14.89
N ARG A 655 -13.90 10.58 14.80
CA ARG A 655 -12.66 11.20 15.30
C ARG A 655 -12.45 12.46 14.46
N ALA A 656 -12.26 13.62 15.11
CA ALA A 656 -11.80 14.83 14.43
C ALA A 656 -10.53 14.46 13.65
N ALA A 657 -10.69 14.28 12.34
CA ALA A 657 -9.64 13.75 11.49
C ALA A 657 -8.48 14.75 11.47
N GLY A 658 -7.30 14.30 11.87
CA GLY A 658 -6.11 15.14 11.83
C GLY A 658 -4.95 14.54 12.59
N ILE A 659 -3.83 14.41 11.91
CA ILE A 659 -2.53 14.27 12.56
C ILE A 659 -2.20 15.64 13.16
N LYS A 660 -1.93 15.71 14.46
CA LYS A 660 -1.47 16.98 15.05
C LYS A 660 -0.12 17.34 14.45
N ARG A 661 0.08 18.61 14.09
CA ARG A 661 1.36 19.10 13.53
C ARG A 661 2.56 18.73 14.40
N SER A 662 2.40 18.69 15.72
CA SER A 662 3.44 18.25 16.66
C SER A 662 3.84 16.78 16.44
N GLU A 663 2.86 15.89 16.23
CA GLU A 663 3.11 14.46 15.97
C GLU A 663 3.72 14.25 14.58
N GLU A 664 3.31 15.05 13.59
CA GLU A 664 3.93 15.04 12.26
C GLU A 664 5.40 15.49 12.29
N ILE A 665 5.71 16.58 13.00
CA ILE A 665 7.08 17.05 13.18
C ILE A 665 7.92 16.00 13.92
N GLU A 666 7.37 15.40 14.98
CA GLU A 666 8.07 14.36 15.71
C GLU A 666 8.33 13.13 14.84
N TYR A 667 7.33 12.71 14.04
CA TYR A 667 7.48 11.63 13.07
C TYR A 667 8.58 11.94 12.03
N GLN A 668 8.60 13.16 11.49
CA GLN A 668 9.60 13.58 10.52
C GLN A 668 11.02 13.58 11.10
N LYS A 669 11.17 13.99 12.38
CA LYS A 669 12.47 14.02 13.07
C LYS A 669 12.97 12.63 13.43
N SER A 670 12.09 11.79 13.97
CA SER A 670 12.48 10.53 14.63
C SER A 670 12.36 9.29 13.74
N ILE A 671 11.53 9.34 12.69
CA ILE A 671 11.16 8.13 11.93
C ILE A 671 11.31 8.30 10.42
N SER A 672 10.85 9.41 9.83
CA SER A 672 10.74 9.48 8.36
C SER A 672 12.10 9.41 7.64
N GLY A 673 13.18 9.82 8.31
CA GLY A 673 14.55 9.71 7.78
C GLY A 673 15.16 8.31 7.87
N LEU A 674 14.57 7.39 8.65
CA LEU A 674 15.14 6.05 8.88
C LEU A 674 14.85 5.07 7.74
N LEU A 675 13.88 5.38 6.88
CA LEU A 675 13.46 4.50 5.79
C LEU A 675 13.57 5.23 4.46
N SER A 676 14.54 4.84 3.64
CA SER A 676 14.62 5.29 2.24
C SER A 676 13.63 4.56 1.34
N THR A 677 13.34 3.30 1.66
CA THR A 677 12.50 2.37 0.88
C THR A 677 11.78 1.40 1.81
N ASP A 678 10.64 0.85 1.35
CA ASP A 678 9.93 -0.22 2.06
C ASP A 678 10.38 -1.59 1.52
N PRO A 679 10.80 -2.55 2.39
CA PRO A 679 11.27 -3.86 1.94
C PRO A 679 10.15 -4.74 1.37
N TYR A 680 8.89 -4.48 1.68
CA TYR A 680 7.74 -5.28 1.23
C TYR A 680 6.89 -4.59 0.17
N TYR A 681 7.25 -3.35 -0.22
CA TYR A 681 6.55 -2.56 -1.21
C TYR A 681 7.51 -1.76 -2.10
N ASN A 682 7.63 -2.15 -3.36
CA ASN A 682 8.53 -1.50 -4.30
C ASN A 682 7.96 -0.14 -4.78
N ASN A 683 8.49 0.94 -4.20
CA ASN A 683 8.09 2.33 -4.49
C ASN A 683 8.41 2.79 -5.93
N ASP A 684 9.31 2.11 -6.66
CA ASP A 684 9.62 2.48 -8.05
C ASP A 684 8.53 2.03 -9.03
N VAL A 685 7.79 0.96 -8.70
CA VAL A 685 6.88 0.27 -9.64
C VAL A 685 5.43 0.28 -9.21
N PHE A 686 5.13 0.47 -7.93
CA PHE A 686 3.78 0.44 -7.42
C PHE A 686 3.25 1.82 -7.02
N ASN A 687 1.94 1.99 -7.09
CA ASN A 687 1.27 3.25 -6.83
C ASN A 687 1.50 3.76 -5.41
N LEU A 688 1.90 5.03 -5.27
CA LEU A 688 2.34 5.59 -3.98
C LEU A 688 1.23 6.30 -3.19
N LYS A 689 0.11 6.64 -3.83
CA LYS A 689 -0.98 7.42 -3.19
C LYS A 689 -2.00 6.57 -2.43
N LYS A 690 -2.18 5.32 -2.84
CA LYS A 690 -3.19 4.40 -2.29
C LYS A 690 -2.64 2.97 -2.40
N PRO A 691 -1.63 2.61 -1.60
CA PRO A 691 -0.83 1.42 -1.85
C PRO A 691 -1.73 0.19 -1.95
N ALA A 692 -1.76 -0.40 -3.14
CA ALA A 692 -2.60 -1.56 -3.47
C ALA A 692 -1.92 -2.42 -4.54
N PHE A 693 -0.58 -2.34 -4.60
CA PHE A 693 0.27 -3.05 -5.57
C PHE A 693 -0.17 -2.82 -7.02
N GLN A 694 -0.73 -1.64 -7.31
CA GLN A 694 -1.10 -1.29 -8.68
C GLN A 694 0.12 -0.74 -9.38
N PHE A 695 0.46 -1.31 -10.53
CA PHE A 695 1.63 -0.87 -11.28
C PHE A 695 1.48 0.58 -11.76
N GLU A 696 2.42 1.43 -11.38
CA GLU A 696 2.50 2.84 -11.74
C GLU A 696 3.97 3.23 -11.86
N ILE A 697 4.42 3.66 -13.05
CA ILE A 697 5.79 4.20 -13.20
C ILE A 697 5.85 5.56 -12.48
N ASN A 698 6.40 5.56 -11.27
CA ASN A 698 6.59 6.75 -10.47
C ASN A 698 7.78 7.56 -11.01
N PRO A 699 7.71 8.90 -11.02
CA PRO A 699 8.89 9.72 -11.25
C PRO A 699 9.85 9.54 -10.07
N ARG A 700 11.12 9.25 -10.36
CA ARG A 700 12.21 9.34 -9.38
C ARG A 700 12.60 10.80 -9.16
#